data_AF-A0A7C3G356-F1
#
_entry.id   AF-A0A7C3G356-F1
#
_cell.length_a   1.000
_cell.length_b   1.000
_cell.length_c   1.000
_cell.angle_alpha   90.00
_cell.angle_beta   90.00
_cell.angle_gamma   90.00
#
_symmetry.space_group_name_H-M   'P 1'
#
loop_
_entity.id
_entity.type
_entity.pdbx_description
1 polymer ?
#
loop_
_entity_poly.entity_id
_entity_poly.type
_entity_poly.pdbx_seq_one_letter_code
_entity_poly.pdbx_strand_id
1 'polypeptide(L)'
;MSLQAPNLDDRKFQDIVSEARSRIPLYCPKWTDYNLSDPGITLIEMFAWIVDMLLYRLNRVPEKNYIKFMEMVGIRLEPPKPAKVNVTFRLSTAQPEQITIPQGTEIATVRTETQDAVSFTTDQAFSIVLPNLAYALTTVNDEEFSDIYSVLNNPDKVVPIFQEVPQENNALYLGYLENLASHTLALTFQSSLEGIGVNPQDPPWSWEYWDGDYERWSPMRLESDTTGGLNTDGQVIVHIPASSTMREINGRHACWIRCRAVQPRLGQSGYSSSPKVRSLVSVSIGCTVPASQSFKITDEMLGTSSGEYGQEFQLLNTPVMARENGETVQVETENEEEYELWQEVTDFADSHPEDKHFTLDNNTGEIRFGPSIKQPSGEERQYGKIPPSGRLIRFSSYRSGGGIIGNVGEGTITVLKSSIPYIDSVKNYERAIDGVDAETLELAKLRVPQVLRSNTAAVTKEDFEYLAVEASRNIFRAKCITPSDVTESKNLTAGTVRVLLVPRVIEFEGYIPPEQLELPKKVSEEVAAFLDERRLLGTRLEIGDPEYLYVTIEVHARIMRGFQQKAIADIEKRLYRYVNPICGGADGTGWSFGRSLTQSEIHACLQGIPNVDYIDEVRIFPVDPDTGEKQDASSKISIPYNGLLCSYKHEVIPIE
;
A
#
# COMPACT_ATOMS: atom_id res chain seq x y z
N MET A 1 -23.01 -3.70 -11.74
CA MET A 1 -24.20 -3.10 -11.09
C MET A 1 -24.76 -4.14 -10.14
N SER A 2 -24.71 -3.87 -8.82
CA SER A 2 -25.43 -4.70 -7.84
C SER A 2 -26.92 -4.64 -8.15
N LEU A 3 -27.59 -5.79 -8.18
CA LEU A 3 -29.04 -5.81 -8.19
C LEU A 3 -29.48 -5.27 -6.83
N GLN A 4 -30.17 -4.13 -6.80
CA GLN A 4 -30.79 -3.63 -5.58
C GLN A 4 -31.63 -4.75 -4.96
N ALA A 5 -31.54 -4.91 -3.62
CA ALA A 5 -32.38 -5.86 -2.92
C ALA A 5 -33.84 -5.52 -3.24
N PRO A 6 -34.64 -6.49 -3.73
CA PRO A 6 -36.01 -6.20 -4.11
C PRO A 6 -36.83 -5.84 -2.87
N ASN A 7 -37.66 -4.80 -2.98
CA ASN A 7 -38.77 -4.63 -2.05
C ASN A 7 -39.73 -5.79 -2.30
N LEU A 8 -39.98 -6.60 -1.26
CA LEU A 8 -40.94 -7.71 -1.33
C LEU A 8 -42.37 -7.18 -1.50
N ASP A 9 -42.64 -5.98 -0.98
CA ASP A 9 -43.88 -5.24 -1.17
C ASP A 9 -43.57 -3.73 -1.20
N ASP A 10 -43.93 -3.05 -2.28
CA ASP A 10 -43.61 -1.63 -2.52
C ASP A 10 -44.76 -0.67 -2.19
N ARG A 11 -45.89 -1.20 -1.68
CA ARG A 11 -47.05 -0.38 -1.26
C ARG A 11 -46.65 0.54 -0.13
N LYS A 12 -47.05 1.81 -0.24
CA LYS A 12 -46.91 2.83 0.80
C LYS A 12 -48.22 3.00 1.55
N PHE A 13 -48.16 3.67 2.70
CA PHE A 13 -49.33 4.12 3.46
C PHE A 13 -50.53 4.57 2.59
N GLN A 14 -50.31 5.48 1.62
CA GLN A 14 -51.39 6.01 0.78
C GLN A 14 -52.01 4.98 -0.16
N ASP A 15 -51.22 4.02 -0.64
CA ASP A 15 -51.71 2.93 -1.49
C ASP A 15 -52.64 2.02 -0.67
N ILE A 16 -52.27 1.74 0.57
CA ILE A 16 -53.06 0.93 1.51
C ILE A 16 -54.36 1.64 1.90
N VAL A 17 -54.30 2.94 2.22
CA VAL A 17 -55.50 3.74 2.52
C VAL A 17 -56.44 3.79 1.32
N SER A 18 -55.91 4.05 0.13
CA SER A 18 -56.70 4.12 -1.10
C SER A 18 -57.35 2.78 -1.44
N GLU A 19 -56.60 1.68 -1.30
CA GLU A 19 -57.10 0.33 -1.48
C GLU A 19 -58.22 0.00 -0.48
N ALA A 20 -58.02 0.29 0.81
CA ALA A 20 -59.03 0.07 1.83
C ALA A 20 -60.31 0.89 1.58
N ARG A 21 -60.18 2.16 1.21
CA ARG A 21 -61.32 3.03 0.86
C ARG A 21 -62.09 2.51 -0.35
N SER A 22 -61.39 2.02 -1.37
CA SER A 22 -62.03 1.44 -2.57
C SER A 22 -62.88 0.21 -2.28
N ARG A 23 -62.60 -0.50 -1.18
CA ARG A 23 -63.31 -1.72 -0.75
C ARG A 23 -64.51 -1.43 0.16
N ILE A 24 -64.66 -0.22 0.70
CA ILE A 24 -65.78 0.12 1.60
C ILE A 24 -67.17 -0.18 0.98
N PRO A 25 -67.46 0.19 -0.29
CA PRO A 25 -68.77 -0.08 -0.88
C PRO A 25 -69.13 -1.56 -0.95
N LEU A 26 -68.13 -2.44 -1.03
CA LEU A 26 -68.32 -3.89 -1.11
C LEU A 26 -68.64 -4.52 0.25
N TYR A 27 -67.87 -4.15 1.30
CA TYR A 27 -67.98 -4.78 2.61
C TYR A 27 -68.95 -4.05 3.55
N CYS A 28 -69.05 -2.73 3.43
CA CYS A 28 -69.82 -1.86 4.31
C CYS A 28 -70.71 -0.89 3.49
N PRO A 29 -71.68 -1.39 2.69
CA PRO A 29 -72.48 -0.54 1.79
C PRO A 29 -73.34 0.51 2.51
N LYS A 30 -73.55 0.38 3.84
CA LYS A 30 -74.26 1.37 4.67
C LYS A 30 -73.35 2.51 5.16
N TRP A 31 -72.04 2.39 4.99
CA TRP A 31 -71.07 3.41 5.38
C TRP A 31 -70.88 4.38 4.21
N THR A 32 -71.39 5.60 4.35
CA THR A 32 -71.48 6.60 3.27
C THR A 32 -70.65 7.86 3.51
N ASP A 33 -70.20 8.09 4.74
CA ASP A 33 -69.30 9.21 5.08
C ASP A 33 -67.85 8.77 4.89
N TYR A 34 -67.08 9.47 4.06
CA TYR A 34 -65.67 9.15 3.79
C TYR A 34 -64.76 10.36 4.05
N ASN A 35 -65.21 11.30 4.89
CA ASN A 35 -64.45 12.49 5.25
C ASN A 35 -63.33 12.15 6.25
N LEU A 36 -62.29 12.98 6.31
CA LEU A 36 -61.18 12.85 7.27
C LEU A 36 -61.63 12.87 8.75
N SER A 37 -62.77 13.52 9.03
CA SER A 37 -63.36 13.59 10.37
C SER A 37 -64.09 12.33 10.80
N ASP A 38 -64.29 11.37 9.89
CA ASP A 38 -64.97 10.11 10.21
C ASP A 38 -64.03 9.18 11.00
N PRO A 39 -64.43 8.75 12.22
CA PRO A 39 -63.67 7.78 13.00
C PRO A 39 -63.35 6.48 12.25
N GLY A 40 -64.21 6.06 11.32
CA GLY A 40 -63.95 4.88 10.47
C GLY A 40 -62.78 5.09 9.51
N ILE A 41 -62.64 6.28 8.93
CA ILE A 41 -61.50 6.64 8.09
C ILE A 41 -60.24 6.76 8.94
N THR A 42 -60.32 7.34 10.13
CA THR A 42 -59.20 7.36 11.09
C THR A 42 -58.72 5.95 11.47
N LEU A 43 -59.64 5.00 11.63
CA LEU A 43 -59.28 3.59 11.85
C LEU A 43 -58.58 2.98 10.63
N ILE A 44 -59.05 3.25 9.41
CA ILE A 44 -58.38 2.81 8.17
C ILE A 44 -56.96 3.36 8.12
N GLU A 45 -56.76 4.65 8.39
CA GLU A 45 -55.44 5.28 8.43
C GLU A 45 -54.56 4.64 9.51
N MET A 46 -55.08 4.41 10.72
CA MET A 46 -54.33 3.73 11.78
C MET A 46 -53.90 2.32 11.37
N PHE A 47 -54.79 1.53 10.77
CA PHE A 47 -54.43 0.19 10.30
C PHE A 47 -53.47 0.23 9.10
N ALA A 48 -53.63 1.19 8.19
CA ALA A 48 -52.70 1.40 7.08
C ALA A 48 -51.30 1.73 7.59
N TRP A 49 -51.18 2.53 8.66
CA TRP A 49 -49.91 2.81 9.32
C TRP A 49 -49.28 1.56 9.95
N ILE A 50 -50.08 0.72 10.63
CA ILE A 50 -49.59 -0.57 11.17
C ILE A 50 -49.08 -1.47 10.04
N VAL A 51 -49.82 -1.57 8.93
CA VAL A 51 -49.42 -2.38 7.77
C VAL A 51 -48.16 -1.81 7.12
N ASP A 52 -48.06 -0.49 6.92
CA ASP A 52 -46.88 0.18 6.39
C ASP A 52 -45.62 -0.12 7.25
N MET A 53 -45.76 -0.14 8.58
CA MET A 53 -44.69 -0.53 9.49
C MET A 53 -44.33 -2.02 9.41
N LEU A 54 -45.29 -2.90 9.11
CA LEU A 54 -45.05 -4.31 8.82
C LEU A 54 -44.34 -4.50 7.47
N LEU A 55 -44.75 -3.78 6.43
CA LEU A 55 -44.09 -3.80 5.11
C LEU A 55 -42.64 -3.31 5.21
N TYR A 56 -42.40 -2.25 5.98
CA TYR A 56 -41.04 -1.79 6.29
C TYR A 56 -40.18 -2.90 6.90
N ARG A 57 -40.71 -3.68 7.86
CA ARG A 57 -39.99 -4.82 8.46
C ARG A 57 -39.81 -5.98 7.48
N LEU A 58 -40.82 -6.28 6.66
CA LEU A 58 -40.77 -7.33 5.64
C LEU A 58 -39.67 -7.03 4.60
N ASN A 59 -39.56 -5.78 4.16
CA ASN A 59 -38.55 -5.35 3.20
C ASN A 59 -37.10 -5.37 3.77
N ARG A 60 -36.92 -5.60 5.08
CA ARG A 60 -35.61 -5.87 5.70
C ARG A 60 -35.20 -7.34 5.69
N VAL A 61 -36.12 -8.26 5.36
CA VAL A 61 -35.84 -9.71 5.34
C VAL A 61 -34.81 -10.09 4.27
N PRO A 62 -34.84 -9.59 3.02
CA PRO A 62 -33.84 -9.95 2.01
C PRO A 62 -32.40 -9.65 2.45
N GLU A 63 -32.19 -8.49 3.11
CA GLU A 63 -30.88 -8.07 3.62
C GLU A 63 -30.39 -9.01 4.73
N LYS A 64 -31.25 -9.35 5.70
CA LYS A 64 -30.94 -10.32 6.76
C LYS A 64 -30.63 -11.72 6.21
N ASN A 65 -31.40 -12.16 5.22
CA ASN A 65 -31.16 -13.45 4.57
C ASN A 65 -29.79 -13.46 3.89
N TYR A 66 -29.40 -12.37 3.22
CA TYR A 66 -28.09 -12.26 2.58
C TYR A 66 -26.95 -12.42 3.59
N ILE A 67 -27.02 -11.70 4.72
CA ILE A 67 -26.04 -11.83 5.81
C ILE A 67 -26.00 -13.29 6.30
N LYS A 68 -27.17 -13.90 6.56
CA LYS A 68 -27.24 -15.28 7.04
C LYS A 68 -26.68 -16.29 6.03
N PHE A 69 -26.92 -16.10 4.73
CA PHE A 69 -26.33 -16.94 3.69
C PHE A 69 -24.82 -16.79 3.64
N MET A 70 -24.29 -15.57 3.76
CA MET A 70 -22.84 -15.35 3.86
C MET A 70 -22.25 -16.09 5.06
N GLU A 71 -22.85 -15.92 6.25
CA GLU A 71 -22.42 -16.63 7.46
C GLU A 71 -22.47 -18.16 7.32
N MET A 72 -23.51 -18.70 6.69
CA MET A 72 -23.63 -20.16 6.47
C MET A 72 -22.56 -20.73 5.55
N VAL A 73 -22.02 -19.92 4.62
CA VAL A 73 -20.92 -20.32 3.74
C VAL A 73 -19.56 -19.89 4.33
N GLY A 74 -19.53 -19.39 5.57
CA GLY A 74 -18.31 -18.96 6.26
C GLY A 74 -17.73 -17.65 5.75
N ILE A 75 -18.46 -16.89 4.92
CA ILE A 75 -17.99 -15.61 4.40
C ILE A 75 -18.40 -14.51 5.38
N ARG A 76 -17.41 -13.76 5.88
CA ARG A 76 -17.60 -12.58 6.72
C ARG A 76 -17.26 -11.31 5.94
N LEU A 77 -17.70 -10.15 6.46
CA LEU A 77 -17.28 -8.85 5.95
C LEU A 77 -15.79 -8.64 6.23
N GLU A 78 -15.03 -8.14 5.25
CA GLU A 78 -13.62 -7.83 5.50
C GLU A 78 -13.49 -6.75 6.59
N PRO A 79 -12.61 -6.96 7.60
CA PRO A 79 -12.33 -5.94 8.59
C PRO A 79 -11.60 -4.75 7.93
N PRO A 80 -11.61 -3.56 8.57
CA PRO A 80 -10.85 -2.43 8.06
C PRO A 80 -9.37 -2.72 8.08
N LYS A 81 -8.68 -2.05 7.16
CA LYS A 81 -7.22 -2.12 7.00
C LYS A 81 -6.61 -0.85 7.58
N PRO A 82 -5.56 -0.97 8.40
CA PRO A 82 -4.84 0.20 8.91
C PRO A 82 -4.09 0.91 7.81
N ALA A 83 -4.08 2.24 7.87
CA ALA A 83 -3.16 3.01 7.08
C ALA A 83 -1.72 2.78 7.57
N LYS A 84 -0.77 2.69 6.66
CA LYS A 84 0.65 2.45 6.93
C LYS A 84 1.49 3.64 6.52
N VAL A 85 2.56 3.88 7.25
CA VAL A 85 3.48 4.99 7.01
C VAL A 85 4.83 4.73 7.67
N ASN A 86 5.90 5.23 7.06
CA ASN A 86 7.21 5.30 7.70
C ASN A 86 7.34 6.63 8.45
N VAL A 87 7.71 6.57 9.73
CA VAL A 87 7.88 7.75 10.58
C VAL A 87 9.32 7.87 11.04
N THR A 88 9.87 9.07 10.89
CA THR A 88 11.23 9.38 11.29
C THR A 88 11.24 10.03 12.66
N PHE A 89 11.94 9.41 13.60
CA PHE A 89 12.21 9.95 14.92
C PHE A 89 13.56 10.68 14.89
N ARG A 90 13.61 11.85 15.54
CA ARG A 90 14.80 12.68 15.66
C ARG A 90 15.30 12.68 17.09
N LEU A 91 16.60 12.47 17.27
CA LEU A 91 17.26 12.64 18.55
C LEU A 91 17.45 14.13 18.85
N SER A 92 17.31 14.51 20.12
CA SER A 92 17.60 15.87 20.60
C SER A 92 19.07 16.23 20.44
N THR A 93 19.95 15.25 20.57
CA THR A 93 21.37 15.31 20.25
C THR A 93 21.88 13.90 19.95
N ALA A 94 22.95 13.78 19.18
CA ALA A 94 23.63 12.51 18.97
C ALA A 94 24.01 11.89 20.32
N GLN A 95 23.72 10.61 20.50
CA GLN A 95 23.93 9.89 21.75
C GLN A 95 25.21 9.04 21.69
N PRO A 96 25.95 8.93 22.82
CA PRO A 96 27.12 8.06 22.90
C PRO A 96 26.77 6.58 23.09
N GLU A 97 25.49 6.27 23.31
CA GLU A 97 24.97 4.92 23.51
C GLU A 97 23.78 4.66 22.57
N GLN A 98 23.50 3.39 22.33
CA GLN A 98 22.38 2.94 21.50
C GLN A 98 21.04 3.32 22.14
N ILE A 99 20.15 3.92 21.36
CA ILE A 99 18.79 4.28 21.80
C ILE A 99 17.78 3.39 21.10
N THR A 100 16.85 2.82 21.87
CA THR A 100 15.80 1.94 21.32
C THR A 100 14.45 2.64 21.32
N ILE A 101 13.79 2.62 20.17
CA ILE A 101 12.38 2.93 20.00
C ILE A 101 11.61 1.62 20.15
N PRO A 102 10.79 1.46 21.20
CA PRO A 102 10.01 0.24 21.38
C PRO A 102 8.96 0.04 20.29
N GLN A 103 8.60 -1.20 20.03
CA GLN A 103 7.36 -1.54 19.31
C GLN A 103 6.16 -1.03 20.11
N GLY A 104 5.12 -0.55 19.42
CA GLY A 104 3.92 -0.02 20.05
C GLY A 104 4.08 1.40 20.62
N THR A 105 5.16 2.11 20.25
CA THR A 105 5.30 3.53 20.59
C THR A 105 4.16 4.32 19.94
N GLU A 106 3.39 5.04 20.74
CA GLU A 106 2.26 5.82 20.25
C GLU A 106 2.68 7.21 19.76
N ILE A 107 2.26 7.53 18.53
CA ILE A 107 2.43 8.82 17.87
C ILE A 107 1.10 9.26 17.26
N ALA A 108 0.95 10.53 16.93
CA ALA A 108 -0.32 11.02 16.40
C ALA A 108 -0.19 12.27 15.53
N THR A 109 -1.29 12.58 14.83
CA THR A 109 -1.50 13.92 14.29
C THR A 109 -1.82 14.93 15.38
N VAL A 110 -1.64 16.21 15.06
CA VAL A 110 -2.06 17.30 15.95
C VAL A 110 -3.58 17.32 16.06
N ARG A 111 -4.11 17.30 17.28
CA ARG A 111 -5.53 17.54 17.54
C ARG A 111 -5.88 18.99 17.20
N THR A 112 -6.96 19.18 16.45
CA THR A 112 -7.50 20.51 16.15
C THR A 112 -8.84 20.71 16.86
N GLU A 113 -9.44 21.90 16.72
CA GLU A 113 -10.78 22.15 17.26
C GLU A 113 -11.87 21.33 16.55
N THR A 114 -11.65 20.95 15.29
CA THR A 114 -12.64 20.27 14.43
C THR A 114 -12.33 18.80 14.20
N GLN A 115 -11.11 18.34 14.50
CA GLN A 115 -10.67 16.97 14.26
C GLN A 115 -9.86 16.43 15.45
N ASP A 116 -10.23 15.23 15.89
CA ASP A 116 -9.46 14.49 16.89
C ASP A 116 -8.10 14.05 16.33
N ALA A 117 -7.15 13.82 17.23
CA ALA A 117 -5.84 13.30 16.85
C ALA A 117 -5.96 11.85 16.38
N VAL A 118 -5.42 11.57 15.20
CA VAL A 118 -5.34 10.22 14.63
C VAL A 118 -4.09 9.55 15.17
N SER A 119 -4.26 8.47 15.93
CA SER A 119 -3.16 7.72 16.56
C SER A 119 -2.56 6.67 15.63
N PHE A 120 -1.25 6.51 15.71
CA PHE A 120 -0.46 5.46 15.07
C PHE A 120 0.43 4.80 16.14
N THR A 121 0.82 3.56 15.87
CA THR A 121 1.75 2.80 16.71
C THR A 121 2.89 2.26 15.86
N THR A 122 4.11 2.24 16.40
CA THR A 122 5.26 1.64 15.70
C THR A 122 5.08 0.12 15.59
N ASP A 123 5.29 -0.41 14.39
CA ASP A 123 5.02 -1.82 14.08
C ASP A 123 6.12 -2.75 14.60
N GLN A 124 7.32 -2.22 14.82
CA GLN A 124 8.47 -2.96 15.32
C GLN A 124 9.35 -2.07 16.21
N ALA A 125 10.14 -2.70 17.07
CA ALA A 125 11.18 -2.01 17.81
C ALA A 125 12.36 -1.70 16.87
N PHE A 126 13.02 -0.57 17.08
CA PHE A 126 14.21 -0.19 16.34
C PHE A 126 15.28 0.38 17.26
N SER A 127 16.54 0.03 17.03
CA SER A 127 17.66 0.58 17.78
C SER A 127 18.55 1.46 16.91
N ILE A 128 18.71 2.71 17.32
CA ILE A 128 19.64 3.66 16.75
C ILE A 128 21.04 3.32 17.26
N VAL A 129 21.90 2.82 16.37
CA VAL A 129 23.28 2.46 16.68
C VAL A 129 24.25 3.59 16.33
N LEU A 130 25.44 3.55 16.91
CA LEU A 130 26.51 4.49 16.59
C LEU A 130 27.16 4.09 15.26
N PRO A 131 27.31 5.02 14.31
CA PRO A 131 27.92 4.72 13.02
C PRO A 131 29.45 4.72 13.16
N ASN A 132 30.08 3.59 12.89
CA ASN A 132 31.53 3.47 12.83
C ASN A 132 31.99 3.54 11.37
N LEU A 133 32.36 4.75 10.92
CA LEU A 133 32.95 4.94 9.61
C LEU A 133 34.33 4.29 9.59
N ALA A 134 34.45 3.13 8.94
CA ALA A 134 35.72 2.40 8.85
C ALA A 134 36.45 2.65 7.52
N TYR A 135 35.71 2.99 6.47
CA TYR A 135 36.24 3.12 5.12
C TYR A 135 35.74 4.38 4.44
N ALA A 136 36.65 5.07 3.75
CA ALA A 136 36.32 6.17 2.86
C ALA A 136 37.12 5.97 1.57
N LEU A 137 36.43 5.73 0.45
CA LEU A 137 37.05 5.46 -0.84
C LEU A 137 36.62 6.50 -1.87
N THR A 138 37.48 6.83 -2.81
CA THR A 138 37.11 7.58 -4.02
C THR A 138 37.33 6.72 -5.25
N THR A 139 36.50 6.91 -6.27
CA THR A 139 36.64 6.24 -7.55
C THR A 139 36.32 7.17 -8.71
N VAL A 140 36.91 6.87 -9.87
CA VAL A 140 36.67 7.58 -11.13
C VAL A 140 35.68 6.82 -12.02
N ASN A 141 35.63 5.49 -11.91
CA ASN A 141 34.91 4.61 -12.84
C ASN A 141 34.21 3.41 -12.16
N ASP A 142 34.09 3.38 -10.82
CA ASP A 142 33.56 2.25 -10.04
C ASP A 142 34.36 0.92 -10.14
N GLU A 143 35.54 0.93 -10.79
CA GLU A 143 36.41 -0.24 -10.90
C GLU A 143 37.67 -0.09 -10.03
N GLU A 144 38.28 1.10 -10.06
CA GLU A 144 39.46 1.43 -9.27
C GLU A 144 39.10 2.32 -8.07
N PHE A 145 39.56 1.92 -6.88
CA PHE A 145 39.26 2.61 -5.63
C PHE A 145 40.53 3.09 -4.95
N SER A 146 40.53 4.36 -4.54
CA SER A 146 41.57 4.97 -3.72
C SER A 146 41.08 5.13 -2.28
N ASP A 147 41.82 4.61 -1.30
CA ASP A 147 41.50 4.79 0.11
C ASP A 147 41.97 6.15 0.62
N ILE A 148 41.02 6.97 1.08
CA ILE A 148 41.25 8.30 1.62
C ILE A 148 40.97 8.41 3.12
N TYR A 149 40.57 7.32 3.79
CA TYR A 149 40.18 7.31 5.20
C TYR A 149 41.31 7.77 6.11
N SER A 150 42.54 7.32 5.85
CA SER A 150 43.73 7.75 6.61
C SER A 150 44.05 9.24 6.43
N VAL A 151 43.66 9.84 5.30
CA VAL A 151 43.86 11.26 5.00
C VAL A 151 42.82 12.11 5.73
N LEU A 152 41.55 11.69 5.74
CA LEU A 152 40.45 12.35 6.46
C LEU A 152 40.64 12.38 7.98
N ASN A 153 41.42 11.43 8.52
CA ASN A 153 41.80 11.38 9.93
C ASN A 153 43.06 12.19 10.26
N ASN A 154 43.65 12.89 9.27
CA ASN A 154 44.81 13.75 9.47
C ASN A 154 44.40 15.23 9.32
N PRO A 155 44.39 16.03 10.40
CA PRO A 155 43.89 17.41 10.36
C PRO A 155 44.71 18.35 9.48
N ASP A 156 45.96 17.99 9.15
CA ASP A 156 46.86 18.81 8.33
C ASP A 156 46.73 18.51 6.82
N LYS A 157 45.94 17.51 6.44
CA LYS A 157 45.76 17.10 5.05
C LYS A 157 44.36 17.46 4.53
N VAL A 158 44.28 17.63 3.23
CA VAL A 158 43.03 17.86 2.50
C VAL A 158 43.05 16.93 1.29
N VAL A 159 41.90 16.32 0.97
CA VAL A 159 41.77 15.36 -0.12
C VAL A 159 40.61 15.75 -1.05
N PRO A 160 40.80 15.71 -2.38
CA PRO A 160 39.69 15.87 -3.30
C PRO A 160 38.78 14.63 -3.25
N ILE A 161 37.47 14.83 -3.28
CA ILE A 161 36.48 13.74 -3.20
C ILE A 161 36.10 13.17 -4.58
N PHE A 162 36.45 13.89 -5.65
CA PHE A 162 36.33 13.48 -7.04
C PHE A 162 37.68 13.70 -7.75
N GLN A 163 37.77 13.38 -9.04
CA GLN A 163 38.91 13.83 -9.85
C GLN A 163 38.85 15.35 -10.10
N GLU A 164 39.97 15.94 -10.56
CA GLU A 164 40.15 17.40 -10.70
C GLU A 164 38.92 18.10 -11.29
N VAL A 165 38.38 17.60 -12.41
CA VAL A 165 37.09 18.02 -12.95
C VAL A 165 36.12 16.85 -12.82
N PRO A 166 35.13 16.92 -11.90
CA PRO A 166 34.18 15.83 -11.69
C PRO A 166 33.46 15.44 -12.99
N GLN A 167 33.52 14.15 -13.30
CA GLN A 167 32.76 13.53 -14.39
C GLN A 167 31.66 12.65 -13.79
N GLU A 168 30.71 12.27 -14.64
CA GLU A 168 29.69 11.31 -14.27
C GLU A 168 30.33 10.02 -13.69
N ASN A 169 29.71 9.48 -12.64
CA ASN A 169 30.13 8.28 -11.91
C ASN A 169 31.40 8.41 -11.06
N ASN A 170 32.04 9.56 -11.02
CA ASN A 170 33.01 9.81 -9.94
C ASN A 170 32.27 9.81 -8.61
N ALA A 171 32.79 9.11 -7.62
CA ALA A 171 32.06 8.92 -6.37
C ALA A 171 32.96 8.86 -5.14
N LEU A 172 32.46 9.43 -4.05
CA LEU A 172 32.95 9.24 -2.69
C LEU A 172 32.10 8.16 -2.02
N TYR A 173 32.74 7.09 -1.57
CA TYR A 173 32.13 5.99 -0.83
C TYR A 173 32.46 6.09 0.65
N LEU A 174 31.45 5.91 1.50
CA LEU A 174 31.56 5.86 2.95
C LEU A 174 31.05 4.50 3.42
N GLY A 175 31.93 3.72 4.05
CA GLY A 175 31.67 2.36 4.50
C GLY A 175 31.64 2.27 6.01
N TYR A 176 30.51 1.81 6.55
CA TYR A 176 30.28 1.63 7.98
C TYR A 176 30.28 0.15 8.38
N LEU A 177 30.77 -0.17 9.58
CA LEU A 177 30.81 -1.56 10.05
C LEU A 177 29.44 -2.09 10.47
N GLU A 178 28.58 -1.19 10.95
CA GLU A 178 27.22 -1.50 11.36
C GLU A 178 26.27 -1.42 10.15
N ASN A 179 25.17 -2.20 10.21
CA ASN A 179 24.07 -2.00 9.28
C ASN A 179 23.29 -0.75 9.69
N LEU A 180 23.37 0.29 8.86
CA LEU A 180 22.72 1.58 9.11
C LEU A 180 21.38 1.71 8.36
N ALA A 181 20.79 0.60 7.90
CA ALA A 181 19.42 0.59 7.37
C ALA A 181 18.47 1.33 8.33
N SER A 182 17.55 2.11 7.75
CA SER A 182 16.60 2.96 8.46
C SER A 182 17.19 4.09 9.33
N HIS A 183 18.51 4.32 9.35
CA HIS A 183 19.09 5.42 10.13
C HIS A 183 18.96 6.76 9.41
N THR A 184 18.82 7.83 10.19
CA THR A 184 19.08 9.20 9.73
C THR A 184 20.49 9.57 10.14
N LEU A 185 21.36 9.84 9.16
CA LEU A 185 22.76 10.18 9.39
C LEU A 185 23.01 11.67 9.14
N ALA A 186 23.74 12.29 10.05
CA ALA A 186 24.39 13.57 9.84
C ALA A 186 25.85 13.34 9.48
N LEU A 187 26.24 13.85 8.31
CA LEU A 187 27.59 13.85 7.79
C LEU A 187 28.14 15.27 7.88
N THR A 188 28.98 15.53 8.88
CA THR A 188 29.60 16.84 9.10
C THR A 188 30.93 16.89 8.36
N PHE A 189 31.01 17.77 7.35
CA PHE A 189 32.18 17.98 6.52
C PHE A 189 32.92 19.24 6.95
N GLN A 190 34.25 19.14 7.04
CA GLN A 190 35.14 20.30 7.03
C GLN A 190 35.78 20.40 5.65
N SER A 191 35.45 21.45 4.90
CA SER A 191 35.84 21.62 3.49
C SER A 191 36.62 22.91 3.27
N SER A 192 37.45 22.92 2.23
CA SER A 192 38.09 24.15 1.74
C SER A 192 37.30 24.73 0.56
N LEU A 193 37.11 26.05 0.56
CA LEU A 193 36.40 26.79 -0.50
C LEU A 193 37.23 26.84 -1.81
N GLU A 194 37.33 25.71 -2.51
CA GLU A 194 38.09 25.58 -3.77
C GLU A 194 37.29 24.94 -4.92
N GLY A 195 36.12 24.35 -4.68
CA GLY A 195 35.25 23.92 -5.78
C GLY A 195 34.55 25.12 -6.41
N ILE A 196 35.04 25.54 -7.56
CA ILE A 196 34.51 26.68 -8.32
C ILE A 196 33.47 26.17 -9.33
N GLY A 197 32.49 27.01 -9.68
CA GLY A 197 31.59 26.78 -10.82
C GLY A 197 30.22 26.20 -10.48
N VAL A 198 30.03 25.55 -9.32
CA VAL A 198 28.73 24.95 -8.95
C VAL A 198 27.79 25.97 -8.29
N ASN A 199 26.47 25.81 -8.47
CA ASN A 199 25.48 26.49 -7.65
C ASN A 199 25.37 25.80 -6.28
N PRO A 200 25.69 26.45 -5.15
CA PRO A 200 25.65 25.82 -3.83
C PRO A 200 24.28 25.28 -3.42
N GLN A 201 23.20 25.82 -3.98
CA GLN A 201 21.82 25.37 -3.70
C GLN A 201 21.32 24.27 -4.65
N ASP A 202 22.06 23.96 -5.72
CA ASP A 202 21.68 22.94 -6.70
C ASP A 202 22.91 22.22 -7.28
N PRO A 203 23.72 21.54 -6.44
CA PRO A 203 24.91 20.85 -6.90
C PRO A 203 24.57 19.57 -7.70
N PRO A 204 25.36 19.23 -8.75
CA PRO A 204 25.10 18.06 -9.60
C PRO A 204 25.71 16.79 -8.99
N TRP A 205 25.14 16.32 -7.89
CA TRP A 205 25.45 15.01 -7.32
C TRP A 205 24.19 14.26 -6.90
N SER A 206 24.35 12.97 -6.60
CA SER A 206 23.33 12.09 -6.03
C SER A 206 23.92 11.35 -4.82
N TRP A 207 23.23 11.42 -3.67
CA TRP A 207 23.51 10.50 -2.56
C TRP A 207 22.77 9.20 -2.80
N GLU A 208 23.49 8.09 -2.74
CA GLU A 208 23.01 6.76 -3.09
C GLU A 208 23.41 5.73 -2.04
N TYR A 209 22.58 4.73 -1.87
CA TYR A 209 22.83 3.60 -0.97
C TYR A 209 22.76 2.30 -1.77
N TRP A 210 23.35 1.24 -1.21
CA TRP A 210 23.19 -0.09 -1.78
C TRP A 210 21.83 -0.68 -1.38
N ASP A 211 20.93 -0.78 -2.34
CA ASP A 211 19.58 -1.30 -2.20
C ASP A 211 19.59 -2.83 -2.35
N GLY A 212 19.39 -3.54 -1.24
CA GLY A 212 19.43 -5.00 -1.21
C GLY A 212 18.20 -5.67 -1.84
N ASP A 213 17.07 -4.97 -1.92
CA ASP A 213 15.85 -5.54 -2.51
C ASP A 213 15.96 -5.63 -4.03
N TYR A 214 16.63 -4.65 -4.66
CA TYR A 214 16.87 -4.57 -6.11
C TYR A 214 18.32 -4.88 -6.52
N GLU A 215 19.20 -5.13 -5.56
CA GLU A 215 20.64 -5.38 -5.78
C GLU A 215 21.31 -4.29 -6.67
N ARG A 216 21.05 -3.00 -6.39
CA ARG A 216 21.62 -1.87 -7.14
C ARG A 216 21.88 -0.63 -6.26
N TRP A 217 22.56 0.37 -6.84
CA TRP A 217 22.65 1.70 -6.24
C TRP A 217 21.37 2.49 -6.50
N SER A 218 20.67 2.85 -5.43
CA SER A 218 19.43 3.64 -5.50
C SER A 218 19.64 5.01 -4.84
N PRO A 219 18.99 6.08 -5.32
CA PRO A 219 19.05 7.40 -4.68
C PRO A 219 18.43 7.34 -3.28
N MET A 220 19.02 8.06 -2.32
CA MET A 220 18.48 8.21 -0.97
C MET A 220 17.91 9.60 -0.73
N ARG A 221 17.00 9.72 0.25
CA ARG A 221 16.42 11.01 0.61
C ARG A 221 17.47 11.89 1.29
N LEU A 222 17.71 13.05 0.69
CA LEU A 222 18.45 14.15 1.26
C LEU A 222 17.49 15.06 2.05
N GLU A 223 17.69 15.18 3.36
CA GLU A 223 16.90 16.11 4.21
C GLU A 223 17.42 17.54 4.06
N SER A 224 18.74 17.71 4.09
CA SER A 224 19.37 19.02 3.93
C SER A 224 20.85 18.90 3.55
N ASP A 225 21.35 19.91 2.85
CA ASP A 225 22.77 20.15 2.64
C ASP A 225 23.10 21.62 2.97
N THR A 226 24.00 21.83 3.92
CA THR A 226 24.51 23.15 4.31
C THR A 226 25.95 23.39 3.86
N THR A 227 26.56 22.42 3.17
CA THR A 227 27.95 22.46 2.69
C THR A 227 28.11 23.17 1.35
N GLY A 228 27.01 23.55 0.70
CA GLY A 228 27.03 24.21 -0.60
C GLY A 228 27.62 23.32 -1.70
N GLY A 229 27.24 22.04 -1.72
CA GLY A 229 27.85 21.05 -2.61
C GLY A 229 29.25 20.63 -2.19
N LEU A 230 29.47 20.46 -0.88
CA LEU A 230 30.71 20.02 -0.23
C LEU A 230 31.87 21.03 -0.30
N ASN A 231 31.57 22.31 -0.60
CA ASN A 231 32.56 23.38 -0.78
C ASN A 231 32.84 24.21 0.48
N THR A 232 31.92 24.23 1.44
CA THR A 232 32.06 24.90 2.72
C THR A 232 31.86 23.92 3.87
N ASP A 233 32.42 24.25 5.02
CA ASP A 233 32.10 23.57 6.27
C ASP A 233 30.58 23.53 6.46
N GLY A 234 30.07 22.37 6.84
CA GLY A 234 28.65 22.17 6.98
C GLY A 234 28.28 20.72 7.22
N GLN A 235 26.99 20.45 7.12
CA GLN A 235 26.41 19.14 7.33
C GLN A 235 25.49 18.77 6.18
N VAL A 236 25.58 17.51 5.80
CA VAL A 236 24.62 16.82 4.94
C VAL A 236 23.82 15.86 5.81
N ILE A 237 22.49 15.92 5.74
CA ILE A 237 21.60 14.99 6.45
C ILE A 237 20.91 14.10 5.43
N VAL A 238 21.07 12.78 5.59
CA VAL A 238 20.49 11.77 4.72
C VAL A 238 19.70 10.73 5.52
N HIS A 239 18.67 10.17 4.88
CA HIS A 239 17.93 9.03 5.42
C HIS A 239 18.31 7.77 4.64
N ILE A 240 18.86 6.79 5.34
CA ILE A 240 19.18 5.48 4.77
C ILE A 240 17.89 4.65 4.76
N PRO A 241 17.43 4.17 3.59
CA PRO A 241 16.23 3.34 3.51
C PRO A 241 16.36 1.99 4.21
N ALA A 242 15.22 1.38 4.55
CA ALA A 242 15.16 0.08 5.23
C ALA A 242 15.71 -1.08 4.37
N SER A 243 15.68 -0.95 3.04
CA SER A 243 16.23 -1.93 2.10
C SER A 243 17.75 -1.89 1.98
N SER A 244 18.44 -0.99 2.68
CA SER A 244 19.91 -0.93 2.68
C SER A 244 20.51 -2.20 3.26
N THR A 245 21.50 -2.78 2.56
CA THR A 245 22.21 -3.99 3.03
C THR A 245 23.72 -3.84 3.00
N MET A 246 24.39 -4.64 3.84
CA MET A 246 25.85 -4.74 3.84
C MET A 246 26.34 -5.38 2.53
N ARG A 247 27.45 -4.90 1.96
CA ARG A 247 28.07 -5.48 0.76
C ARG A 247 29.59 -5.38 0.80
N GLU A 248 30.26 -6.25 0.07
CA GLU A 248 31.70 -6.16 -0.19
C GLU A 248 32.00 -5.24 -1.37
N ILE A 249 32.85 -4.22 -1.14
CA ILE A 249 33.40 -3.35 -2.19
C ILE A 249 34.90 -3.24 -1.96
N ASN A 250 35.71 -3.46 -2.99
CA ASN A 250 37.17 -3.41 -2.90
C ASN A 250 37.73 -4.23 -1.73
N GLY A 251 37.22 -5.46 -1.52
CA GLY A 251 37.64 -6.37 -0.44
C GLY A 251 37.15 -5.98 0.95
N ARG A 252 36.23 -5.01 1.08
CA ARG A 252 35.75 -4.47 2.36
C ARG A 252 34.25 -4.67 2.51
N HIS A 253 33.84 -5.42 3.51
CA HIS A 253 32.44 -5.64 3.84
C HIS A 253 31.92 -4.53 4.77
N ALA A 254 30.96 -3.73 4.30
CA ALA A 254 30.43 -2.59 5.03
C ALA A 254 29.00 -2.23 4.58
N CYS A 255 28.31 -1.39 5.35
CA CYS A 255 27.13 -0.65 4.88
C CYS A 255 27.66 0.55 4.10
N TRP A 256 27.37 0.62 2.81
CA TRP A 256 27.92 1.66 1.94
C TRP A 256 26.88 2.70 1.57
N ILE A 257 27.26 3.96 1.76
CA ILE A 257 26.60 5.11 1.14
C ILE A 257 27.62 5.80 0.23
N ARG A 258 27.17 6.39 -0.87
CA ARG A 258 28.05 7.13 -1.77
C ARG A 258 27.46 8.47 -2.19
N CYS A 259 28.32 9.44 -2.40
CA CYS A 259 28.01 10.67 -3.11
C CYS A 259 28.61 10.58 -4.51
N ARG A 260 27.76 10.51 -5.53
CA ARG A 260 28.15 10.34 -6.94
C ARG A 260 27.94 11.64 -7.71
N ALA A 261 28.95 12.08 -8.45
CA ALA A 261 28.80 13.17 -9.40
C ALA A 261 27.91 12.73 -10.57
N VAL A 262 26.91 13.55 -10.91
CA VAL A 262 25.99 13.30 -12.01
C VAL A 262 26.19 14.33 -13.11
N GLN A 263 25.77 13.99 -14.33
CA GLN A 263 25.80 14.95 -15.43
C GLN A 263 24.89 16.15 -15.11
N PRO A 264 25.39 17.41 -15.18
CA PRO A 264 24.56 18.59 -14.94
C PRO A 264 23.40 18.67 -15.93
N ARG A 265 22.20 18.96 -15.40
CA ARG A 265 21.00 19.19 -16.22
C ARG A 265 21.12 20.50 -17.00
N LEU A 266 20.31 20.68 -18.05
CA LEU A 266 20.28 21.93 -18.81
C LEU A 266 20.00 23.13 -17.89
N GLY A 267 20.93 24.08 -17.81
CA GLY A 267 20.84 25.25 -16.93
C GLY A 267 21.40 25.06 -15.52
N GLN A 268 21.85 23.84 -15.16
CA GLN A 268 22.55 23.55 -13.91
C GLN A 268 24.06 23.72 -14.09
N SER A 269 24.73 24.40 -13.17
CA SER A 269 26.17 24.60 -13.24
C SER A 269 26.94 23.39 -12.71
N GLY A 270 27.94 22.94 -13.48
CA GLY A 270 28.85 21.85 -13.11
C GLY A 270 29.98 22.28 -12.18
N TYR A 271 30.64 21.29 -11.56
CA TYR A 271 31.92 21.53 -10.87
C TYR A 271 33.03 21.81 -11.88
N SER A 272 33.75 22.93 -11.74
CA SER A 272 34.97 23.19 -12.50
C SER A 272 36.25 22.73 -11.79
N SER A 273 36.14 22.41 -10.49
CA SER A 273 37.18 21.80 -9.66
C SER A 273 36.53 20.90 -8.61
N SER A 274 37.17 19.78 -8.25
CA SER A 274 36.69 18.90 -7.18
C SER A 274 36.59 19.66 -5.85
N PRO A 275 35.52 19.44 -5.08
CA PRO A 275 35.49 19.79 -3.67
C PRO A 275 36.60 19.04 -2.93
N LYS A 276 37.10 19.67 -1.87
CA LYS A 276 38.24 19.22 -1.09
C LYS A 276 37.85 19.19 0.38
N VAL A 277 37.99 18.01 0.99
CA VAL A 277 37.55 17.74 2.36
C VAL A 277 38.78 17.50 3.24
N ARG A 278 38.81 18.16 4.40
CA ARG A 278 39.82 17.98 5.46
C ARG A 278 39.43 16.85 6.39
N SER A 279 38.18 16.83 6.84
CA SER A 279 37.67 15.79 7.73
C SER A 279 36.18 15.56 7.53
N LEU A 280 35.72 14.38 7.94
CA LEU A 280 34.33 13.96 7.91
C LEU A 280 34.00 13.23 9.22
N VAL A 281 32.91 13.64 9.86
CA VAL A 281 32.36 12.96 11.03
C VAL A 281 30.93 12.53 10.72
N SER A 282 30.62 11.27 11.01
CA SER A 282 29.27 10.71 10.84
C SER A 282 28.64 10.45 12.21
N VAL A 283 27.39 10.84 12.39
CA VAL A 283 26.61 10.50 13.59
C VAL A 283 25.17 10.13 13.24
N SER A 284 24.62 9.16 13.94
CA SER A 284 23.19 8.85 13.89
C SER A 284 22.42 9.88 14.70
N ILE A 285 21.47 10.54 14.06
CA ILE A 285 20.65 11.61 14.68
C ILE A 285 19.17 11.23 14.72
N GLY A 286 18.84 10.02 14.31
CA GLY A 286 17.47 9.54 14.24
C GLY A 286 17.37 8.22 13.50
N CYS A 287 16.13 7.76 13.32
CA CYS A 287 15.81 6.60 12.52
C CYS A 287 14.39 6.69 11.96
N THR A 288 14.09 5.83 11.00
CA THR A 288 12.77 5.69 10.38
C THR A 288 12.20 4.32 10.72
N VAL A 289 11.00 4.29 11.29
CA VAL A 289 10.33 3.08 11.76
C VAL A 289 8.97 2.98 11.06
N PRO A 290 8.56 1.80 10.57
CA PRO A 290 7.21 1.61 10.07
C PRO A 290 6.19 1.75 11.22
N ALA A 291 5.08 2.39 10.92
CA ALA A 291 3.96 2.57 11.84
C ALA A 291 2.63 2.36 11.11
N SER A 292 1.68 1.79 11.84
CA SER A 292 0.32 1.55 11.37
C SER A 292 -0.68 2.36 12.18
N GLN A 293 -1.76 2.80 11.54
CA GLN A 293 -2.88 3.46 12.20
C GLN A 293 -3.63 2.44 13.03
N SER A 294 -3.17 2.24 14.25
CA SER A 294 -3.76 1.35 15.23
C SER A 294 -3.35 1.80 16.62
N PHE A 295 -4.13 1.41 17.63
CA PHE A 295 -3.74 1.50 19.02
C PHE A 295 -3.92 0.13 19.66
N LYS A 296 -3.07 -0.17 20.65
CA LYS A 296 -3.04 -1.46 21.32
C LYS A 296 -3.77 -1.38 22.65
N ILE A 297 -4.69 -2.31 22.86
CA ILE A 297 -5.36 -2.54 24.12
C ILE A 297 -4.71 -3.76 24.76
N THR A 298 -4.44 -3.71 26.07
CA THR A 298 -3.83 -4.81 26.82
C THR A 298 -4.70 -5.20 28.00
N ASP A 299 -4.76 -6.49 28.31
CA ASP A 299 -5.43 -7.06 29.47
C ASP A 299 -6.89 -6.62 29.63
N GLU A 300 -7.65 -6.55 28.53
CA GLU A 300 -9.07 -6.17 28.59
C GLU A 300 -9.89 -7.29 29.26
N MET A 301 -10.49 -6.97 30.40
CA MET A 301 -11.38 -7.88 31.11
C MET A 301 -12.72 -7.99 30.39
N LEU A 302 -13.08 -9.19 29.95
CA LEU A 302 -14.33 -9.46 29.22
C LEU A 302 -15.48 -9.80 30.18
N GLY A 303 -15.17 -10.51 31.26
CA GLY A 303 -16.16 -10.91 32.26
C GLY A 303 -15.81 -12.20 32.97
N THR A 304 -16.83 -12.87 33.48
CA THR A 304 -16.71 -14.12 34.22
C THR A 304 -17.50 -15.21 33.51
N SER A 305 -16.92 -16.40 33.36
CA SER A 305 -17.61 -17.54 32.76
C SER A 305 -18.81 -17.97 33.60
N SER A 306 -19.95 -18.21 32.95
CA SER A 306 -21.09 -18.91 33.57
C SER A 306 -20.87 -20.43 33.66
N GLY A 307 -19.98 -20.98 32.84
CA GLY A 307 -19.78 -22.43 32.67
C GLY A 307 -20.80 -23.09 31.73
N GLU A 308 -21.60 -22.31 31.01
CA GLU A 308 -22.57 -22.81 30.04
C GLU A 308 -21.96 -22.93 28.62
N TYR A 309 -22.63 -23.68 27.74
CA TYR A 309 -22.22 -23.81 26.34
C TYR A 309 -22.52 -22.54 25.55
N GLY A 310 -21.69 -22.23 24.53
CA GLY A 310 -22.00 -21.15 23.58
C GLY A 310 -21.95 -19.75 24.19
N GLN A 311 -21.19 -19.54 25.26
CA GLN A 311 -21.07 -18.23 25.91
C GLN A 311 -20.51 -17.17 24.94
N GLU A 312 -21.02 -15.95 25.08
CA GLU A 312 -20.68 -14.81 24.23
C GLU A 312 -20.14 -13.66 25.10
N PHE A 313 -19.09 -12.99 24.60
CA PHE A 313 -18.47 -11.83 25.23
C PHE A 313 -18.19 -10.76 24.18
N GLN A 314 -18.04 -9.52 24.63
CA GLN A 314 -17.97 -8.36 23.74
C GLN A 314 -16.75 -7.50 24.06
N LEU A 315 -15.89 -7.27 23.07
CA LEU A 315 -14.80 -6.30 23.17
C LEU A 315 -15.33 -4.87 23.13
N LEU A 316 -14.67 -3.97 23.86
CA LEU A 316 -15.01 -2.56 23.93
C LEU A 316 -14.58 -1.78 22.69
N ASN A 317 -13.40 -2.09 22.14
CA ASN A 317 -12.85 -1.37 20.99
C ASN A 317 -12.99 -2.21 19.73
N THR A 318 -13.76 -1.68 18.80
CA THR A 318 -13.97 -2.26 17.47
C THR A 318 -13.71 -1.18 16.43
N PRO A 319 -13.33 -1.58 15.22
CA PRO A 319 -13.04 -2.95 14.77
C PRO A 319 -11.69 -3.47 15.27
N VAL A 320 -11.52 -4.79 15.25
CA VAL A 320 -10.36 -5.54 15.74
C VAL A 320 -9.53 -6.03 14.54
N MET A 321 -8.21 -5.82 14.59
CA MET A 321 -7.33 -6.21 13.49
C MET A 321 -7.06 -7.72 13.45
N ALA A 322 -6.33 -8.20 12.44
CA ALA A 322 -5.78 -9.56 12.48
C ALA A 322 -4.81 -9.72 13.67
N ARG A 323 -4.87 -10.88 14.33
CA ARG A 323 -4.09 -11.15 15.54
C ARG A 323 -2.61 -11.31 15.22
N GLU A 324 -1.76 -10.72 16.04
CA GLU A 324 -0.34 -11.05 16.13
C GLU A 324 -0.08 -12.17 17.15
N ASN A 325 1.12 -12.75 17.12
CA ASN A 325 1.53 -13.76 18.10
C ASN A 325 1.36 -13.24 19.53
N GLY A 326 0.62 -13.98 20.34
CA GLY A 326 0.34 -13.64 21.74
C GLY A 326 -0.93 -12.81 21.96
N GLU A 327 -1.57 -12.30 20.91
CA GLU A 327 -2.88 -11.62 20.98
C GLU A 327 -4.01 -12.66 21.01
N THR A 328 -4.52 -13.00 22.19
CA THR A 328 -5.54 -14.04 22.32
C THR A 328 -6.39 -13.90 23.59
N VAL A 329 -7.48 -14.68 23.64
CA VAL A 329 -8.28 -14.85 24.86
C VAL A 329 -7.53 -15.69 25.88
N GLN A 330 -7.64 -15.26 27.13
CA GLN A 330 -7.08 -15.89 28.31
C GLN A 330 -8.18 -16.17 29.31
N VAL A 331 -8.19 -17.38 29.85
CA VAL A 331 -9.12 -17.79 30.91
C VAL A 331 -8.31 -18.10 32.16
N GLU A 332 -8.77 -17.59 33.29
CA GLU A 332 -8.16 -17.85 34.59
C GLU A 332 -8.23 -19.35 34.93
N THR A 333 -7.11 -19.89 35.41
CA THR A 333 -6.96 -21.30 35.80
C THR A 333 -7.47 -21.54 37.22
N GLU A 334 -7.27 -22.75 37.75
CA GLU A 334 -7.62 -23.06 39.14
C GLU A 334 -6.82 -22.27 40.17
N ASN A 335 -5.57 -21.96 39.85
CA ASN A 335 -4.73 -21.05 40.62
C ASN A 335 -5.11 -19.62 40.25
N GLU A 336 -5.66 -18.87 41.20
CA GLU A 336 -5.96 -17.44 41.03
C GLU A 336 -4.70 -16.71 40.51
N GLU A 337 -4.90 -15.77 39.59
CA GLU A 337 -3.85 -15.00 38.87
C GLU A 337 -3.04 -15.76 37.80
N GLU A 338 -3.21 -17.08 37.62
CA GLU A 338 -2.63 -17.83 36.51
C GLU A 338 -3.65 -17.99 35.37
N TYR A 339 -3.25 -17.70 34.13
CA TYR A 339 -4.12 -17.70 32.96
C TYR A 339 -3.68 -18.73 31.91
N GLU A 340 -4.64 -19.47 31.37
CA GLU A 340 -4.42 -20.33 30.22
C GLU A 340 -4.78 -19.63 28.90
N LEU A 341 -3.96 -19.86 27.87
CA LEU A 341 -4.19 -19.34 26.52
C LEU A 341 -5.24 -20.19 25.79
N TRP A 342 -6.14 -19.50 25.10
CA TRP A 342 -7.08 -20.10 24.17
C TRP A 342 -6.64 -19.80 22.73
N GLN A 343 -7.08 -20.60 21.77
CA GLN A 343 -6.74 -20.48 20.36
C GLN A 343 -7.95 -20.00 19.56
N GLU A 344 -7.74 -19.01 18.72
CA GLU A 344 -8.76 -18.53 17.79
C GLU A 344 -8.94 -19.56 16.65
N VAL A 345 -10.19 -19.88 16.34
CA VAL A 345 -10.59 -20.69 15.18
C VAL A 345 -11.65 -19.95 14.37
N THR A 346 -11.80 -20.29 13.10
CA THR A 346 -12.82 -19.70 12.21
C THR A 346 -14.24 -20.10 12.63
N ASP A 347 -14.35 -21.36 13.05
CA ASP A 347 -15.57 -22.03 13.50
C ASP A 347 -15.20 -23.26 14.34
N PHE A 348 -16.21 -23.87 14.95
CA PHE A 348 -16.01 -24.98 15.88
C PHE A 348 -16.15 -26.37 15.25
N ALA A 349 -16.34 -26.51 13.93
CA ALA A 349 -16.70 -27.80 13.31
C ALA A 349 -15.69 -28.92 13.60
N ASP A 350 -14.40 -28.58 13.61
CA ASP A 350 -13.29 -29.50 13.87
C ASP A 350 -12.83 -29.50 15.34
N SER A 351 -13.51 -28.75 16.22
CA SER A 351 -13.12 -28.63 17.63
C SER A 351 -13.62 -29.81 18.47
N HIS A 352 -12.73 -30.42 19.24
CA HIS A 352 -13.04 -31.44 20.23
C HIS A 352 -13.34 -30.84 21.62
N PRO A 353 -13.99 -31.59 22.54
CA PRO A 353 -14.41 -31.08 23.85
C PRO A 353 -13.30 -30.54 24.77
N GLU A 354 -12.05 -30.92 24.54
CA GLU A 354 -10.89 -30.46 25.34
C GLU A 354 -10.12 -29.31 24.66
N ASP A 355 -10.47 -28.98 23.41
CA ASP A 355 -9.76 -27.97 22.63
C ASP A 355 -10.14 -26.58 23.11
N LYS A 356 -9.15 -25.80 23.56
CA LYS A 356 -9.34 -24.44 24.10
C LYS A 356 -9.58 -23.44 22.98
N HIS A 357 -10.70 -23.56 22.30
CA HIS A 357 -11.02 -22.78 21.11
C HIS A 357 -12.04 -21.67 21.40
N PHE A 358 -11.85 -20.53 20.76
CA PHE A 358 -12.83 -19.46 20.68
C PHE A 358 -12.91 -18.93 19.25
N THR A 359 -14.00 -18.26 18.91
CA THR A 359 -14.12 -17.51 17.65
C THR A 359 -14.25 -16.03 17.96
N LEU A 360 -13.69 -15.16 17.14
CA LEU A 360 -13.85 -13.70 17.22
C LEU A 360 -14.47 -13.17 15.93
N ASP A 361 -15.41 -12.23 16.03
CA ASP A 361 -15.80 -11.37 14.92
C ASP A 361 -15.01 -10.06 14.97
N ASN A 362 -14.17 -9.84 13.96
CA ASN A 362 -13.29 -8.68 13.91
C ASN A 362 -14.03 -7.34 13.72
N ASN A 363 -15.24 -7.35 13.16
CA ASN A 363 -16.00 -6.12 12.96
C ASN A 363 -16.80 -5.78 14.21
N THR A 364 -17.48 -6.77 14.79
CA THR A 364 -18.36 -6.54 15.94
C THR A 364 -17.63 -6.66 17.26
N GLY A 365 -16.46 -7.32 17.33
CA GLY A 365 -15.75 -7.61 18.58
C GLY A 365 -16.36 -8.74 19.40
N GLU A 366 -17.30 -9.51 18.83
CA GLU A 366 -17.98 -10.60 19.52
C GLU A 366 -17.08 -11.84 19.61
N ILE A 367 -16.87 -12.31 20.84
CA ILE A 367 -16.14 -13.53 21.15
C ILE A 367 -17.14 -14.61 21.53
N ARG A 368 -17.01 -15.80 20.95
CA ARG A 368 -17.82 -16.96 21.31
C ARG A 368 -16.98 -18.14 21.74
N PHE A 369 -17.53 -18.91 22.66
CA PHE A 369 -17.04 -20.23 23.05
C PHE A 369 -17.90 -21.34 22.46
N GLY A 370 -17.34 -22.55 22.51
CA GLY A 370 -17.91 -23.76 21.95
C GLY A 370 -19.37 -24.07 22.32
N PRO A 371 -20.27 -24.33 21.34
CA PRO A 371 -21.64 -24.75 21.62
C PRO A 371 -21.75 -26.26 21.88
N SER A 372 -22.88 -26.68 22.46
CA SER A 372 -23.35 -28.08 22.41
C SER A 372 -24.47 -28.20 21.39
N ILE A 373 -24.34 -29.15 20.47
CA ILE A 373 -25.35 -29.43 19.45
C ILE A 373 -25.90 -30.83 19.66
N LYS A 374 -27.22 -30.92 19.72
CA LYS A 374 -27.92 -32.19 19.80
C LYS A 374 -27.95 -32.88 18.43
N GLN A 375 -27.40 -34.09 18.37
CA GLN A 375 -27.37 -34.93 17.18
C GLN A 375 -28.76 -35.52 16.88
N PRO A 376 -29.03 -35.95 15.63
CA PRO A 376 -30.24 -36.70 15.30
C PRO A 376 -30.43 -37.99 16.13
N SER A 377 -29.33 -38.58 16.61
CA SER A 377 -29.34 -39.73 17.54
C SER A 377 -29.82 -39.38 18.95
N GLY A 378 -29.95 -38.09 19.27
CA GLY A 378 -30.28 -37.57 20.60
C GLY A 378 -29.07 -37.31 21.49
N GLU A 379 -27.87 -37.74 21.09
CA GLU A 379 -26.61 -37.45 21.80
C GLU A 379 -26.23 -35.98 21.66
N GLU A 380 -25.75 -35.37 22.74
CA GLU A 380 -25.20 -34.02 22.70
C GLU A 380 -23.72 -34.08 22.38
N ARG A 381 -23.30 -33.37 21.33
CA ARG A 381 -21.90 -33.21 20.98
C ARG A 381 -21.46 -31.79 21.33
N GLN A 382 -20.49 -31.70 22.24
CA GLN A 382 -19.77 -30.48 22.56
C GLN A 382 -18.69 -30.23 21.50
N TYR A 383 -18.54 -28.96 21.10
CA TYR A 383 -17.48 -28.51 20.19
C TYR A 383 -16.61 -27.48 20.90
N GLY A 384 -15.36 -27.81 21.21
CA GLY A 384 -14.47 -26.95 22.00
C GLY A 384 -14.71 -27.05 23.51
N LYS A 385 -13.69 -26.70 24.30
CA LYS A 385 -13.72 -26.64 25.75
C LYS A 385 -14.59 -25.47 26.22
N ILE A 386 -15.20 -25.63 27.39
CA ILE A 386 -15.98 -24.57 28.04
C ILE A 386 -15.13 -23.96 29.15
N PRO A 387 -15.00 -22.62 29.22
CA PRO A 387 -14.35 -21.97 30.35
C PRO A 387 -15.04 -22.35 31.67
N PRO A 388 -14.32 -22.81 32.70
CA PRO A 388 -14.94 -23.23 33.96
C PRO A 388 -15.73 -22.09 34.61
N SER A 389 -16.87 -22.42 35.24
CA SER A 389 -17.74 -21.44 35.90
C SER A 389 -16.98 -20.63 36.97
N GLY A 390 -17.23 -19.32 37.01
CA GLY A 390 -16.60 -18.40 37.97
C GLY A 390 -15.20 -17.93 37.61
N ARG A 391 -14.61 -18.41 36.51
CA ARG A 391 -13.27 -17.97 36.06
C ARG A 391 -13.33 -16.68 35.27
N LEU A 392 -12.35 -15.80 35.50
CA LEU A 392 -12.20 -14.57 34.74
C LEU A 392 -11.75 -14.86 33.31
N ILE A 393 -12.30 -14.09 32.37
CA ILE A 393 -11.96 -14.13 30.96
C ILE A 393 -11.49 -12.75 30.56
N ARG A 394 -10.32 -12.69 29.92
CA ARG A 394 -9.73 -11.45 29.41
C ARG A 394 -9.11 -11.66 28.04
N PHE A 395 -8.89 -10.57 27.32
CA PHE A 395 -8.08 -10.56 26.10
C PHE A 395 -6.67 -10.07 26.44
N SER A 396 -5.64 -10.86 26.13
CA SER A 396 -4.25 -10.54 26.51
C SER A 396 -3.79 -9.20 25.95
N SER A 397 -3.99 -9.01 24.64
CA SER A 397 -3.92 -7.74 23.97
C SER A 397 -4.53 -7.83 22.59
N TYR A 398 -5.02 -6.72 22.07
CA TYR A 398 -5.48 -6.63 20.70
C TYR A 398 -5.29 -5.22 20.15
N ARG A 399 -5.18 -5.13 18.83
CA ARG A 399 -5.14 -3.85 18.12
C ARG A 399 -6.51 -3.50 17.55
N SER A 400 -6.86 -2.23 17.70
CA SER A 400 -8.05 -1.63 17.15
C SER A 400 -7.71 -0.37 16.35
N GLY A 401 -8.55 -0.06 15.37
CA GLY A 401 -8.38 1.08 14.47
C GLY A 401 -8.45 0.67 13.00
N GLY A 402 -7.72 1.42 12.18
CA GLY A 402 -7.78 1.37 10.73
C GLY A 402 -8.90 2.19 10.14
N GLY A 403 -9.09 2.03 8.83
CA GLY A 403 -10.03 2.85 8.09
C GLY A 403 -9.38 4.00 7.33
N ILE A 404 -10.20 4.71 6.56
CA ILE A 404 -9.75 5.82 5.71
C ILE A 404 -9.24 7.01 6.52
N ILE A 405 -9.64 7.11 7.79
CA ILE A 405 -9.20 8.17 8.71
C ILE A 405 -7.68 8.16 8.91
N GLY A 406 -7.04 7.00 8.75
CA GLY A 406 -5.59 6.86 8.81
C GLY A 406 -4.85 7.42 7.59
N ASN A 407 -5.52 7.73 6.49
CA ASN A 407 -4.88 8.23 5.27
C ASN A 407 -4.53 9.72 5.38
N VAL A 408 -3.58 10.04 6.25
CA VAL A 408 -3.16 11.41 6.56
C VAL A 408 -2.04 11.90 5.62
N GLY A 409 -1.90 13.22 5.52
CA GLY A 409 -0.93 13.87 4.63
C GLY A 409 0.53 13.71 5.07
N GLU A 410 1.45 14.16 4.23
CA GLU A 410 2.86 14.29 4.60
C GLU A 410 3.03 15.30 5.74
N GLY A 411 3.93 15.01 6.69
CA GLY A 411 4.29 15.92 7.77
C GLY A 411 3.19 16.19 8.80
N THR A 412 2.11 15.39 8.81
CA THR A 412 1.00 15.57 9.75
C THR A 412 1.17 14.81 11.06
N ILE A 413 1.93 13.71 11.06
CA ILE A 413 2.19 12.87 12.23
C ILE A 413 3.41 13.44 12.95
N THR A 414 3.18 14.29 13.94
CA THR A 414 4.24 15.07 14.61
C THR A 414 4.18 15.02 16.12
N VAL A 415 3.14 14.40 16.69
CA VAL A 415 2.94 14.33 18.14
C VAL A 415 3.46 13.00 18.67
N LEU A 416 4.38 13.05 19.63
CA LEU A 416 4.76 11.90 20.45
C LEU A 416 3.75 11.77 21.61
N LYS A 417 3.02 10.66 21.67
CA LYS A 417 2.13 10.35 22.81
C LYS A 417 2.87 9.59 23.90
N SER A 418 3.76 8.69 23.51
CA SER A 418 4.68 8.01 24.41
C SER A 418 5.99 8.81 24.52
N SER A 419 6.43 9.10 25.75
CA SER A 419 7.74 9.71 25.99
C SER A 419 8.85 8.69 25.85
N ILE A 420 9.80 8.94 24.94
CA ILE A 420 11.03 8.15 24.81
C ILE A 420 12.21 9.06 25.16
N PRO A 421 13.12 8.64 26.06
CA PRO A 421 14.32 9.41 26.38
C PRO A 421 15.11 9.80 25.14
N TYR A 422 15.61 11.04 25.11
CA TYR A 422 16.48 11.60 24.05
C TYR A 422 15.84 11.79 22.67
N ILE A 423 14.57 11.42 22.48
CA ILE A 423 13.81 11.75 21.26
C ILE A 423 13.25 13.17 21.40
N ASP A 424 13.51 14.02 20.41
CA ASP A 424 13.03 15.40 20.33
C ASP A 424 11.72 15.52 19.54
N SER A 425 11.65 14.82 18.40
CA SER A 425 10.52 14.94 17.49
C SER A 425 10.28 13.68 16.66
N VAL A 426 9.08 13.59 16.09
CA VAL A 426 8.70 12.58 15.10
C VAL A 426 8.08 13.29 13.91
N LYS A 427 8.28 12.77 12.70
CA LYS A 427 7.64 13.26 11.48
C LYS A 427 7.52 12.16 10.44
N ASN A 428 6.41 12.12 9.71
CA ASN A 428 6.32 11.35 8.46
C ASN A 428 6.75 12.20 7.25
N TYR A 429 7.66 11.67 6.42
CA TYR A 429 8.06 12.29 5.15
C TYR A 429 7.24 11.81 3.95
N GLU A 430 6.37 10.83 4.16
CA GLU A 430 5.44 10.29 3.17
C GLU A 430 4.04 10.28 3.75
N ARG A 431 3.03 10.28 2.87
CA ARG A 431 1.64 10.17 3.28
C ARG A 431 1.38 8.80 3.88
N ALA A 432 0.49 8.75 4.87
CA ALA A 432 -0.06 7.47 5.29
C ALA A 432 -1.10 7.00 4.26
N ILE A 433 -0.99 5.75 3.83
CA ILE A 433 -1.81 5.16 2.76
C ILE A 433 -2.33 3.78 3.17
N ASP A 434 -3.16 3.15 2.34
CA ASP A 434 -3.74 1.81 2.54
C ASP A 434 -4.78 1.67 3.66
N GLY A 435 -5.17 2.78 4.30
CA GLY A 435 -6.30 2.81 5.22
C GLY A 435 -7.61 2.60 4.47
N VAL A 436 -8.35 1.54 4.80
CA VAL A 436 -9.64 1.21 4.17
C VAL A 436 -10.64 0.86 5.26
N ASP A 437 -11.84 1.43 5.19
CA ASP A 437 -12.92 1.13 6.14
C ASP A 437 -13.38 -0.33 6.02
N ALA A 438 -14.10 -0.81 7.04
CA ALA A 438 -14.71 -2.13 7.01
C ALA A 438 -15.58 -2.30 5.77
N GLU A 439 -15.58 -3.50 5.20
CA GLU A 439 -16.38 -3.79 4.00
C GLU A 439 -17.87 -3.57 4.30
N THR A 440 -18.52 -2.75 3.48
CA THR A 440 -19.98 -2.58 3.57
C THR A 440 -20.71 -3.78 2.98
N LEU A 441 -21.91 -4.06 3.46
CA LEU A 441 -22.74 -5.15 2.94
C LEU A 441 -22.99 -5.02 1.41
N GLU A 442 -23.07 -3.80 0.88
CA GLU A 442 -23.24 -3.57 -0.56
C GLU A 442 -22.01 -3.97 -1.39
N LEU A 443 -20.80 -3.73 -0.87
CA LEU A 443 -19.57 -4.20 -1.50
C LEU A 443 -19.44 -5.73 -1.38
N ALA A 444 -19.78 -6.28 -0.22
CA ALA A 444 -19.80 -7.73 -0.01
C ALA A 444 -20.76 -8.44 -0.99
N LYS A 445 -21.90 -7.83 -1.33
CA LYS A 445 -22.82 -8.34 -2.36
C LYS A 445 -22.19 -8.47 -3.75
N LEU A 446 -21.17 -7.68 -4.06
CA LEU A 446 -20.42 -7.75 -5.31
C LEU A 446 -19.29 -8.79 -5.24
N ARG A 447 -18.61 -8.90 -4.09
CA ARG A 447 -17.49 -9.81 -3.85
C ARG A 447 -17.94 -11.26 -3.69
N VAL A 448 -18.94 -11.53 -2.85
CA VAL A 448 -19.36 -12.90 -2.48
C VAL A 448 -19.63 -13.80 -3.69
N PRO A 449 -20.35 -13.38 -4.75
CA PRO A 449 -20.53 -14.22 -5.92
C PRO A 449 -19.24 -14.56 -6.66
N GLN A 450 -18.22 -13.69 -6.59
CA GLN A 450 -16.90 -13.96 -7.17
C GLN A 450 -16.15 -14.98 -6.31
N VAL A 451 -16.15 -14.81 -4.98
CA VAL A 451 -15.54 -15.76 -4.04
C VAL A 451 -16.17 -17.15 -4.16
N LEU A 452 -17.49 -17.23 -4.34
CA LEU A 452 -18.19 -18.51 -4.55
C LEU A 452 -17.92 -19.12 -5.93
N ARG A 453 -17.46 -18.32 -6.91
CA ARG A 453 -17.05 -18.81 -8.24
C ARG A 453 -15.58 -19.22 -8.26
N SER A 454 -14.72 -18.47 -7.57
CA SER A 454 -13.32 -18.80 -7.37
C SER A 454 -13.25 -19.90 -6.31
N ASN A 455 -13.28 -21.15 -6.75
CA ASN A 455 -12.84 -22.22 -5.86
C ASN A 455 -11.42 -21.88 -5.36
N THR A 456 -11.08 -22.35 -4.16
CA THR A 456 -9.73 -22.24 -3.56
C THR A 456 -8.61 -22.89 -4.39
N ALA A 457 -8.90 -23.34 -5.61
CA ALA A 457 -7.98 -23.95 -6.55
C ALA A 457 -7.92 -23.15 -7.85
N ALA A 458 -6.70 -22.89 -8.34
CA ALA A 458 -6.44 -22.26 -9.63
C ALA A 458 -6.63 -23.28 -10.77
N VAL A 459 -7.73 -23.15 -11.52
CA VAL A 459 -8.07 -24.08 -12.62
C VAL A 459 -8.11 -23.36 -13.96
N THR A 460 -8.76 -22.21 -14.02
CA THR A 460 -8.89 -21.37 -15.22
C THR A 460 -7.83 -20.27 -15.25
N LYS A 461 -7.64 -19.60 -16.41
CA LYS A 461 -6.68 -18.49 -16.54
C LYS A 461 -7.03 -17.36 -15.58
N GLU A 462 -8.31 -17.06 -15.51
CA GLU A 462 -8.90 -16.03 -14.67
C GLU A 462 -8.68 -16.33 -13.18
N ASP A 463 -8.71 -17.61 -12.76
CA ASP A 463 -8.38 -18.00 -11.39
C ASP A 463 -6.92 -17.70 -11.05
N PHE A 464 -5.98 -18.03 -11.94
CA PHE A 464 -4.55 -17.70 -11.74
C PHE A 464 -4.32 -16.19 -11.68
N GLU A 465 -4.99 -15.41 -12.54
CA GLU A 465 -4.89 -13.95 -12.54
C GLU A 465 -5.44 -13.34 -11.24
N TYR A 466 -6.61 -13.81 -10.78
CA TYR A 466 -7.23 -13.34 -9.54
C TYR A 466 -6.39 -13.69 -8.31
N LEU A 467 -5.99 -14.96 -8.17
CA LEU A 467 -5.22 -15.44 -7.03
C LEU A 467 -3.82 -14.80 -6.97
N ALA A 468 -3.22 -14.48 -8.11
CA ALA A 468 -1.93 -13.77 -8.13
C ALA A 468 -2.05 -12.35 -7.56
N VAL A 469 -3.12 -11.62 -7.90
CA VAL A 469 -3.39 -10.28 -7.34
C VAL A 469 -3.74 -10.36 -5.85
N GLU A 470 -4.44 -11.43 -5.44
CA GLU A 470 -4.76 -11.68 -4.04
C GLU A 470 -3.51 -11.99 -3.19
N ALA A 471 -2.53 -12.69 -3.78
CA ALA A 471 -1.31 -13.13 -3.10
C ALA A 471 -0.45 -11.97 -2.56
N SER A 472 -0.40 -10.83 -3.25
CA SER A 472 0.43 -9.70 -2.81
C SER A 472 -0.13 -8.34 -3.24
N ARG A 473 -0.15 -7.39 -2.30
CA ARG A 473 -0.64 -6.01 -2.56
C ARG A 473 0.24 -5.22 -3.52
N ASN A 474 1.50 -5.63 -3.68
CA ASN A 474 2.45 -5.04 -4.62
C ASN A 474 2.08 -5.32 -6.07
N ILE A 475 1.17 -6.26 -6.32
CA ILE A 475 0.64 -6.53 -7.66
C ILE A 475 -0.60 -5.68 -7.89
N PHE A 476 -0.62 -5.00 -9.04
CA PHE A 476 -1.80 -4.30 -9.52
C PHE A 476 -2.65 -5.20 -10.43
N ARG A 477 -1.99 -5.96 -11.30
CA ARG A 477 -2.62 -6.82 -12.29
C ARG A 477 -1.75 -8.03 -12.58
N ALA A 478 -2.37 -9.15 -12.93
CA ALA A 478 -1.69 -10.31 -13.47
C ALA A 478 -2.27 -10.71 -14.83
N LYS A 479 -1.46 -11.38 -15.66
CA LYS A 479 -1.90 -11.99 -16.92
C LYS A 479 -1.44 -13.43 -16.99
N CYS A 480 -2.38 -14.36 -17.12
CA CYS A 480 -2.10 -15.77 -17.30
C CYS A 480 -1.98 -16.10 -18.80
N ILE A 481 -0.85 -16.72 -19.16
CA ILE A 481 -0.53 -17.17 -20.51
C ILE A 481 -0.41 -18.69 -20.50
N THR A 482 -1.07 -19.31 -21.47
CA THR A 482 -1.02 -20.75 -21.70
C THR A 482 -0.48 -21.06 -23.10
N PRO A 483 -0.04 -22.31 -23.36
CA PRO A 483 0.48 -22.70 -24.68
C PRO A 483 -0.50 -22.46 -25.84
N SER A 484 -1.80 -22.34 -25.59
CA SER A 484 -2.81 -22.07 -26.62
C SER A 484 -2.95 -20.59 -26.98
N ASP A 485 -2.41 -19.67 -26.18
CA ASP A 485 -2.56 -18.22 -26.39
C ASP A 485 -1.58 -17.65 -27.43
N VAL A 486 -0.49 -18.36 -27.70
CA VAL A 486 0.62 -17.81 -28.49
C VAL A 486 1.00 -18.80 -29.58
N THR A 487 0.78 -18.43 -30.84
CA THR A 487 1.16 -19.23 -32.01
C THR A 487 2.69 -19.30 -32.23
N GLU A 488 3.45 -18.37 -31.64
CA GLU A 488 4.90 -18.22 -31.88
C GLU A 488 5.80 -18.59 -30.67
N SER A 489 5.25 -18.80 -29.47
CA SER A 489 6.09 -19.20 -28.34
C SER A 489 6.39 -20.69 -28.40
N LYS A 490 7.47 -21.06 -29.10
CA LYS A 490 8.10 -22.39 -29.06
C LYS A 490 8.54 -22.85 -27.66
N ASN A 491 8.30 -22.06 -26.60
CA ASN A 491 8.93 -22.22 -25.28
C ASN A 491 7.99 -22.65 -24.15
N LEU A 492 6.66 -22.58 -24.31
CA LEU A 492 5.73 -23.05 -23.27
C LEU A 492 5.34 -24.50 -23.53
N THR A 493 5.85 -25.41 -22.70
CA THR A 493 5.50 -26.83 -22.79
C THR A 493 4.05 -27.07 -22.37
N ALA A 494 3.41 -28.08 -22.97
CA ALA A 494 2.08 -28.50 -22.53
C ALA A 494 2.07 -28.80 -21.01
N GLY A 495 1.05 -28.29 -20.32
CA GLY A 495 0.94 -28.37 -18.86
C GLY A 495 1.66 -27.24 -18.10
N THR A 496 2.33 -26.30 -18.80
CA THR A 496 2.88 -25.09 -18.18
C THR A 496 1.88 -23.93 -18.25
N VAL A 497 1.75 -23.21 -17.15
CA VAL A 497 1.03 -21.94 -17.02
C VAL A 497 2.04 -20.88 -16.63
N ARG A 498 2.10 -19.78 -17.39
CA ARG A 498 2.93 -18.63 -17.06
C ARG A 498 2.08 -17.47 -16.59
N VAL A 499 2.36 -16.95 -15.41
CA VAL A 499 1.67 -15.78 -14.85
C VAL A 499 2.61 -14.59 -14.91
N LEU A 500 2.23 -13.58 -15.69
CA LEU A 500 2.94 -12.31 -15.78
C LEU A 500 2.41 -11.36 -14.72
N LEU A 501 3.31 -10.77 -13.93
CA LEU A 501 2.95 -9.88 -12.82
C LEU A 501 3.21 -8.42 -13.19
N VAL A 502 2.23 -7.54 -12.96
CA VAL A 502 2.35 -6.09 -13.17
C VAL A 502 2.36 -5.43 -11.79
N PRO A 503 3.45 -4.72 -11.41
CA PRO A 503 3.53 -4.05 -10.12
C PRO A 503 2.54 -2.90 -10.01
N ARG A 504 2.27 -2.51 -8.77
CA ARG A 504 1.55 -1.30 -8.41
C ARG A 504 2.50 -0.10 -8.43
N VAL A 505 2.19 0.90 -9.25
CA VAL A 505 2.91 2.19 -9.28
C VAL A 505 2.01 3.28 -8.68
N ILE A 506 2.59 4.08 -7.79
CA ILE A 506 1.87 5.11 -7.03
C ILE A 506 1.70 6.39 -7.86
N GLU A 507 2.71 6.76 -8.66
CA GLU A 507 2.71 7.94 -9.52
C GLU A 507 2.65 7.54 -11.00
N PHE A 508 1.52 7.82 -11.66
CA PHE A 508 1.24 7.35 -13.02
C PHE A 508 0.81 8.48 -13.97
N GLU A 509 0.91 9.75 -13.53
CA GLU A 509 0.62 10.93 -14.36
C GLU A 509 1.90 11.54 -14.97
N GLY A 510 2.94 10.72 -15.17
CA GLY A 510 4.24 11.10 -15.72
C GLY A 510 4.99 9.91 -16.33
N TYR A 511 6.25 10.14 -16.70
CA TYR A 511 7.17 9.07 -17.11
C TYR A 511 7.31 8.05 -15.99
N ILE A 512 7.13 6.76 -16.29
CA ILE A 512 7.35 5.66 -15.35
C ILE A 512 8.71 5.04 -15.65
N PRO A 513 9.72 5.25 -14.80
CA PRO A 513 11.03 4.62 -14.97
C PRO A 513 10.93 3.09 -14.94
N PRO A 514 11.70 2.34 -15.75
CA PRO A 514 11.72 0.87 -15.74
C PRO A 514 11.89 0.28 -14.34
N GLU A 515 12.69 0.97 -13.51
CA GLU A 515 12.99 0.60 -12.14
C GLU A 515 11.74 0.50 -11.25
N GLN A 516 10.67 1.24 -11.57
CA GLN A 516 9.39 1.19 -10.85
C GLN A 516 8.48 0.05 -11.35
N LEU A 517 8.79 -0.53 -12.51
CA LEU A 517 8.07 -1.65 -13.10
C LEU A 517 8.73 -3.01 -12.81
N GLU A 518 9.86 -3.01 -12.11
CA GLU A 518 10.51 -4.21 -11.59
C GLU A 518 9.88 -4.63 -10.25
N LEU A 519 9.60 -5.93 -10.11
CA LEU A 519 9.14 -6.50 -8.86
C LEU A 519 10.32 -7.03 -8.04
N PRO A 520 10.37 -6.76 -6.71
CA PRO A 520 11.33 -7.41 -5.84
C PRO A 520 11.20 -8.93 -5.90
N LYS A 521 12.32 -9.66 -5.94
CA LYS A 521 12.34 -11.14 -6.02
C LYS A 521 11.44 -11.80 -4.98
N LYS A 522 11.44 -11.26 -3.75
CA LYS A 522 10.62 -11.73 -2.63
C LYS A 522 9.12 -11.73 -2.92
N VAL A 523 8.62 -10.75 -3.67
CA VAL A 523 7.20 -10.67 -4.05
C VAL A 523 6.86 -11.76 -5.06
N SER A 524 7.72 -11.96 -6.05
CA SER A 524 7.55 -13.02 -7.05
C SER A 524 7.59 -14.41 -6.41
N GLU A 525 8.45 -14.63 -5.40
CA GLU A 525 8.52 -15.86 -4.61
C GLU A 525 7.27 -16.08 -3.73
N GLU A 526 6.77 -15.03 -3.06
CA GLU A 526 5.52 -15.05 -2.28
C GLU A 526 4.34 -15.50 -3.15
N VAL A 527 4.20 -14.91 -4.33
CA VAL A 527 3.12 -15.19 -5.27
C VAL A 527 3.24 -16.59 -5.86
N ALA A 528 4.47 -17.01 -6.18
CA ALA A 528 4.74 -18.37 -6.64
C ALA A 528 4.31 -19.41 -5.58
N ALA A 529 4.68 -19.21 -4.32
CA ALA A 529 4.32 -20.11 -3.22
C ALA A 529 2.80 -20.15 -2.99
N PHE A 530 2.13 -18.99 -3.00
CA PHE A 530 0.68 -18.91 -2.82
C PHE A 530 -0.09 -19.65 -3.91
N LEU A 531 0.34 -19.54 -5.17
CA LEU A 531 -0.26 -20.23 -6.30
C LEU A 531 0.10 -21.73 -6.35
N ASP A 532 1.29 -22.11 -5.88
CA ASP A 532 1.75 -23.52 -5.87
C ASP A 532 0.86 -24.39 -4.98
N GLU A 533 0.41 -23.88 -3.84
CA GLU A 533 -0.54 -24.56 -2.94
C GLU A 533 -1.93 -24.76 -3.56
N ARG A 534 -2.30 -23.95 -4.57
CA ARG A 534 -3.67 -23.85 -5.11
C ARG A 534 -3.80 -24.37 -6.53
N ARG A 535 -2.71 -24.60 -7.26
CA ARG A 535 -2.75 -25.13 -8.62
C ARG A 535 -3.07 -26.62 -8.66
N LEU A 536 -3.54 -27.10 -9.82
CA LEU A 536 -3.69 -28.53 -10.06
C LEU A 536 -2.35 -29.28 -10.04
N LEU A 537 -2.34 -30.49 -9.46
CA LEU A 537 -1.21 -31.41 -9.54
C LEU A 537 -0.87 -31.70 -11.00
N GLY A 538 0.41 -31.54 -11.37
CA GLY A 538 0.90 -31.72 -12.74
C GLY A 538 0.95 -30.44 -13.58
N THR A 539 0.37 -29.33 -13.14
CA THR A 539 0.56 -28.01 -13.77
C THR A 539 1.91 -27.44 -13.38
N ARG A 540 2.75 -27.03 -14.33
CA ARG A 540 4.00 -26.29 -14.05
C ARG A 540 3.68 -24.80 -14.00
N LEU A 541 4.02 -24.14 -12.90
CA LEU A 541 3.85 -22.71 -12.75
C LEU A 541 5.17 -21.99 -13.08
N GLU A 542 5.09 -20.97 -13.93
CA GLU A 542 6.19 -20.03 -14.19
C GLU A 542 5.70 -18.62 -13.86
N ILE A 543 6.41 -17.92 -12.97
CA ILE A 543 6.20 -16.49 -12.74
C ILE A 543 7.17 -15.72 -13.61
N GLY A 544 6.73 -14.62 -14.21
CA GLY A 544 7.60 -13.75 -14.98
C GLY A 544 7.06 -12.33 -15.09
N ASP A 545 7.84 -11.48 -15.76
CA ASP A 545 7.51 -10.09 -15.99
C ASP A 545 6.96 -9.90 -17.41
N PRO A 546 6.02 -8.96 -17.60
CA PRO A 546 5.59 -8.56 -18.93
C PRO A 546 6.71 -7.80 -19.65
N GLU A 547 6.67 -7.83 -20.97
CA GLU A 547 7.61 -7.06 -21.78
C GLU A 547 7.12 -5.61 -21.91
N TYR A 548 7.82 -4.67 -21.28
CA TYR A 548 7.45 -3.25 -21.35
C TYR A 548 8.07 -2.58 -22.57
N LEU A 549 7.23 -2.15 -23.50
CA LEU A 549 7.64 -1.36 -24.65
C LEU A 549 7.43 0.13 -24.35
N TYR A 550 8.51 0.89 -24.38
CA TYR A 550 8.49 2.33 -24.16
C TYR A 550 8.27 3.08 -25.46
N VAL A 551 7.44 4.14 -25.41
CA VAL A 551 7.22 5.02 -26.55
C VAL A 551 7.27 6.50 -26.17
N THR A 552 7.89 7.29 -27.05
CA THR A 552 7.75 8.74 -27.07
C THR A 552 6.75 9.13 -28.16
N ILE A 553 5.82 10.00 -27.80
CA ILE A 553 4.84 10.57 -28.72
C ILE A 553 5.22 12.03 -28.90
N GLU A 554 5.45 12.40 -30.15
CA GLU A 554 5.68 13.78 -30.57
C GLU A 554 4.37 14.33 -31.16
N VAL A 555 3.88 15.43 -30.59
CA VAL A 555 2.61 16.06 -30.96
C VAL A 555 2.86 17.47 -31.44
N HIS A 556 2.48 17.75 -32.69
CA HIS A 556 2.48 19.10 -33.27
C HIS A 556 1.08 19.68 -33.11
N ALA A 557 0.93 20.67 -32.25
CA ALA A 557 -0.38 21.20 -31.87
C ALA A 557 -0.45 22.72 -31.98
N ARG A 558 -1.57 23.22 -32.53
CA ARG A 558 -1.87 24.65 -32.50
C ARG A 558 -2.54 25.00 -31.18
N ILE A 559 -1.93 25.91 -30.43
CA ILE A 559 -2.35 26.25 -29.08
C ILE A 559 -2.79 27.72 -29.01
N MET A 560 -3.86 28.00 -28.26
CA MET A 560 -4.35 29.36 -28.05
C MET A 560 -3.30 30.25 -27.37
N ARG A 561 -3.17 31.50 -27.83
CA ARG A 561 -2.23 32.47 -27.27
C ARG A 561 -2.46 32.69 -25.77
N GLY A 562 -1.38 32.69 -24.99
CA GLY A 562 -1.42 32.90 -23.54
C GLY A 562 -1.64 31.64 -22.70
N PHE A 563 -1.91 30.48 -23.31
CA PHE A 563 -2.16 29.22 -22.61
C PHE A 563 -1.13 28.12 -22.88
N GLN A 564 -0.04 28.44 -23.59
CA GLN A 564 0.95 27.48 -24.09
C GLN A 564 1.45 26.49 -23.02
N GLN A 565 1.95 26.99 -21.89
CA GLN A 565 2.48 26.14 -20.82
C GLN A 565 1.43 25.21 -20.22
N LYS A 566 0.19 25.71 -20.05
CA LYS A 566 -0.92 24.93 -19.49
C LYS A 566 -1.40 23.84 -20.45
N ALA A 567 -1.57 24.19 -21.72
CA ALA A 567 -2.00 23.25 -22.75
C ALA A 567 -0.97 22.14 -23.00
N ILE A 568 0.33 22.46 -22.99
CA ILE A 568 1.40 21.47 -23.06
C ILE A 568 1.30 20.49 -21.89
N ALA A 569 1.19 20.99 -20.65
CA ALA A 569 1.05 20.13 -19.47
C ALA A 569 -0.22 19.26 -19.52
N ASP A 570 -1.34 19.81 -20.01
CA ASP A 570 -2.60 19.06 -20.16
C ASP A 570 -2.50 17.95 -21.23
N ILE A 571 -1.80 18.21 -22.35
CA ILE A 571 -1.51 17.21 -23.39
C ILE A 571 -0.61 16.10 -22.85
N GLU A 572 0.52 16.46 -22.23
CA GLU A 572 1.46 15.52 -21.64
C GLU A 572 0.77 14.62 -20.61
N LYS A 573 0.04 15.23 -19.67
CA LYS A 573 -0.73 14.50 -18.66
C LYS A 573 -1.74 13.53 -19.27
N ARG A 574 -2.42 13.92 -20.35
CA ARG A 574 -3.37 13.06 -21.04
C ARG A 574 -2.66 11.87 -21.71
N LEU A 575 -1.52 12.09 -22.35
CA LEU A 575 -0.72 11.03 -22.97
C LEU A 575 -0.18 10.05 -21.92
N TYR A 576 0.43 10.54 -20.84
CA TYR A 576 0.96 9.73 -19.75
C TYR A 576 -0.11 8.83 -19.12
N ARG A 577 -1.35 9.33 -19.04
CA ARG A 577 -2.47 8.55 -18.52
C ARG A 577 -3.00 7.54 -19.53
N TYR A 578 -3.00 7.85 -20.82
CA TYR A 578 -3.56 6.97 -21.85
C TYR A 578 -2.62 5.83 -22.22
N VAL A 579 -1.32 6.12 -22.38
CA VAL A 579 -0.29 5.14 -22.71
C VAL A 579 0.35 4.66 -21.40
N ASN A 580 -0.42 3.88 -20.65
CA ASN A 580 -0.06 3.50 -19.30
C ASN A 580 -0.44 2.03 -19.01
N PRO A 581 0.48 1.20 -18.49
CA PRO A 581 0.19 -0.21 -18.21
C PRO A 581 -0.85 -0.41 -17.09
N ILE A 582 -1.04 0.59 -16.22
CA ILE A 582 -1.85 0.49 -14.99
C ILE A 582 -3.22 1.14 -15.17
N CYS A 583 -3.27 2.36 -15.70
CA CYS A 583 -4.52 3.14 -15.82
C CYS A 583 -4.87 3.54 -17.26
N GLY A 584 -4.09 3.09 -18.23
CA GLY A 584 -4.24 3.47 -19.64
C GLY A 584 -5.30 2.71 -20.41
N GLY A 585 -5.29 2.93 -21.72
CA GLY A 585 -6.28 2.38 -22.65
C GLY A 585 -7.63 3.11 -22.61
N ALA A 586 -8.55 2.66 -23.47
CA ALA A 586 -9.87 3.28 -23.62
C ALA A 586 -10.77 3.13 -22.37
N ASP A 587 -10.63 2.00 -21.67
CA ASP A 587 -11.46 1.65 -20.51
C ASP A 587 -10.86 2.13 -19.18
N GLY A 588 -9.64 2.67 -19.19
CA GLY A 588 -8.95 3.19 -18.00
C GLY A 588 -8.48 2.12 -17.00
N THR A 589 -8.42 0.85 -17.41
CA THR A 589 -8.05 -0.30 -16.59
C THR A 589 -6.61 -0.79 -16.84
N GLY A 590 -5.81 0.03 -17.54
CA GLY A 590 -4.46 -0.33 -17.97
C GLY A 590 -4.42 -0.75 -19.44
N TRP A 591 -3.29 -0.49 -20.10
CA TRP A 591 -3.09 -0.91 -21.48
C TRP A 591 -3.32 -2.43 -21.62
N SER A 592 -3.98 -2.83 -22.71
CA SER A 592 -4.29 -4.25 -22.92
C SER A 592 -3.07 -4.99 -23.46
N PHE A 593 -2.75 -6.14 -22.86
CA PHE A 593 -1.68 -7.04 -23.31
C PHE A 593 -1.77 -7.34 -24.81
N GLY A 594 -0.65 -7.21 -25.52
CA GLY A 594 -0.56 -7.48 -26.97
C GLY A 594 -1.38 -6.56 -27.88
N ARG A 595 -2.07 -5.55 -27.35
CA ARG A 595 -2.84 -4.62 -28.18
C ARG A 595 -1.92 -3.59 -28.79
N SER A 596 -1.90 -3.50 -30.12
CA SER A 596 -1.14 -2.48 -30.84
C SER A 596 -1.67 -1.06 -30.56
N LEU A 597 -0.78 -0.07 -30.54
CA LEU A 597 -1.13 1.35 -30.53
C LEU A 597 -1.07 1.92 -31.96
N THR A 598 -2.05 2.75 -32.31
CA THR A 598 -2.11 3.46 -33.60
C THR A 598 -2.12 4.98 -33.42
N GLN A 599 -1.64 5.72 -34.42
CA GLN A 599 -1.70 7.19 -34.41
C GLN A 599 -3.12 7.74 -34.26
N SER A 600 -4.12 7.10 -34.88
CA SER A 600 -5.52 7.53 -34.80
C SER A 600 -6.09 7.49 -33.38
N GLU A 601 -5.64 6.53 -32.56
CA GLU A 601 -6.04 6.45 -31.14
C GLU A 601 -5.47 7.61 -30.32
N ILE A 602 -4.23 8.03 -30.62
CA ILE A 602 -3.61 9.20 -29.97
C ILE A 602 -4.34 10.49 -30.37
N HIS A 603 -4.67 10.66 -31.65
CA HIS A 603 -5.49 11.80 -32.10
C HIS A 603 -6.84 11.84 -31.37
N ALA A 604 -7.52 10.70 -31.25
CA ALA A 604 -8.79 10.61 -30.53
C ALA A 604 -8.64 10.92 -29.03
N CYS A 605 -7.55 10.45 -28.41
CA CYS A 605 -7.26 10.68 -26.99
C CYS A 605 -7.06 12.16 -26.66
N LEU A 606 -6.40 12.89 -27.55
CA LEU A 606 -6.07 14.29 -27.37
C LEU A 606 -7.19 15.25 -27.81
N GLN A 607 -8.26 14.73 -28.39
CA GLN A 607 -9.39 15.55 -28.84
C GLN A 607 -10.14 16.16 -27.64
N GLY A 608 -10.46 17.46 -27.73
CA GLY A 608 -11.24 18.17 -26.71
C GLY A 608 -10.44 18.66 -25.50
N ILE A 609 -9.10 18.69 -25.58
CA ILE A 609 -8.26 19.35 -24.56
C ILE A 609 -8.51 20.87 -24.59
N PRO A 610 -8.81 21.52 -23.46
CA PRO A 610 -9.00 22.97 -23.42
C PRO A 610 -7.77 23.74 -23.90
N ASN A 611 -8.00 24.84 -24.63
CA ASN A 611 -6.96 25.74 -25.16
C ASN A 611 -6.07 25.15 -26.28
N VAL A 612 -6.41 23.97 -26.80
CA VAL A 612 -5.81 23.39 -28.02
C VAL A 612 -6.80 23.55 -29.16
N ASP A 613 -6.41 24.23 -30.24
CA ASP A 613 -7.28 24.48 -31.39
C ASP A 613 -7.41 23.22 -32.25
N TYR A 614 -6.28 22.65 -32.67
CA TYR A 614 -6.19 21.37 -33.37
C TYR A 614 -4.80 20.76 -33.26
N ILE A 615 -4.73 19.47 -33.58
CA ILE A 615 -3.50 18.68 -33.65
C ILE A 615 -3.20 18.46 -35.13
N ASP A 616 -2.02 18.89 -35.56
CA ASP A 616 -1.59 18.84 -36.96
C ASP A 616 -0.96 17.49 -37.29
N GLU A 617 -0.01 17.05 -36.46
CA GLU A 617 0.73 15.81 -36.67
C GLU A 617 0.99 15.08 -35.34
N VAL A 618 0.94 13.75 -35.39
CA VAL A 618 1.33 12.86 -34.28
C VAL A 618 2.32 11.83 -34.82
N ARG A 619 3.49 11.73 -34.19
CA ARG A 619 4.49 10.69 -34.47
C ARG A 619 4.73 9.86 -33.23
N ILE A 620 4.83 8.55 -33.41
CA ILE A 620 5.07 7.58 -32.32
C ILE A 620 6.43 6.95 -32.56
N PHE A 621 7.31 7.04 -31.57
CA PHE A 621 8.67 6.51 -31.62
C PHE A 621 8.81 5.44 -30.54
N PRO A 622 9.18 4.19 -30.88
CA PRO A 622 9.70 3.26 -29.90
C PRO A 622 10.97 3.84 -29.27
N VAL A 623 11.14 3.66 -27.97
CA VAL A 623 12.29 4.14 -27.23
C VAL A 623 12.92 2.99 -26.46
N ASP A 624 14.24 2.88 -26.56
CA ASP A 624 15.01 2.05 -25.65
C ASP A 624 15.08 2.78 -24.29
N PRO A 625 14.53 2.19 -23.21
CA PRO A 625 14.40 2.91 -21.94
C PRO A 625 15.73 3.17 -21.23
N ASP A 626 16.75 2.35 -21.48
CA ASP A 626 18.06 2.45 -20.82
C ASP A 626 18.92 3.55 -21.46
N THR A 627 18.85 3.67 -22.79
CA THR A 627 19.65 4.63 -23.55
C THR A 627 18.88 5.93 -23.87
N GLY A 628 17.54 5.87 -23.87
CA GLY A 628 16.67 6.95 -24.33
C GLY A 628 16.69 7.15 -25.85
N GLU A 629 17.33 6.25 -26.62
CA GLU A 629 17.40 6.36 -28.07
C GLU A 629 16.03 6.10 -28.72
N LYS A 630 15.60 7.05 -29.56
CA LYS A 630 14.38 6.93 -30.36
C LYS A 630 14.68 6.10 -31.62
N GLN A 631 13.86 5.09 -31.86
CA GLN A 631 13.84 4.35 -33.12
C GLN A 631 13.00 5.10 -34.17
N ASP A 632 12.87 4.55 -35.38
CA ASP A 632 12.09 5.18 -36.45
C ASP A 632 10.61 5.38 -36.06
N ALA A 633 10.04 6.51 -36.50
CA ALA A 633 8.63 6.79 -36.32
C ALA A 633 7.77 5.73 -37.01
N SER A 634 6.74 5.26 -36.31
CA SER A 634 5.78 4.31 -36.87
C SER A 634 4.35 4.82 -36.74
N SER A 635 3.51 4.48 -37.71
CA SER A 635 2.07 4.71 -37.66
C SER A 635 1.32 3.72 -36.75
N LYS A 636 1.95 2.57 -36.48
CA LYS A 636 1.43 1.51 -35.62
C LYS A 636 2.56 0.80 -34.88
N ILE A 637 2.47 0.76 -33.55
CA ILE A 637 3.35 -0.03 -32.71
C ILE A 637 2.69 -1.38 -32.45
N SER A 638 3.29 -2.45 -32.98
CA SER A 638 2.83 -3.82 -32.69
C SER A 638 3.44 -4.28 -31.38
N ILE A 639 2.61 -4.78 -30.47
CA ILE A 639 3.01 -5.22 -29.13
C ILE A 639 2.90 -6.74 -29.08
N PRO A 640 3.91 -7.46 -28.55
CA PRO A 640 3.84 -8.91 -28.39
C PRO A 640 2.76 -9.29 -27.37
N TYR A 641 2.26 -10.53 -27.41
CA TYR A 641 1.13 -10.96 -26.57
C TYR A 641 1.41 -10.83 -25.05
N ASN A 642 2.67 -11.04 -24.64
CA ASN A 642 3.17 -10.85 -23.28
C ASN A 642 3.58 -9.39 -22.97
N GLY A 643 3.40 -8.46 -23.92
CA GLY A 643 3.89 -7.10 -23.81
C GLY A 643 2.83 -6.08 -23.39
N LEU A 644 3.31 -5.01 -22.75
CA LEU A 644 2.55 -3.84 -22.34
C LEU A 644 3.22 -2.57 -22.88
N LEU A 645 2.41 -1.54 -23.10
CA LEU A 645 2.90 -0.25 -23.54
C LEU A 645 3.11 0.69 -22.36
N CYS A 646 4.22 1.41 -22.34
CA CYS A 646 4.54 2.42 -21.34
C CYS A 646 4.98 3.73 -21.99
N SER A 647 4.63 4.84 -21.36
CA SER A 647 5.07 6.16 -21.80
C SER A 647 6.51 6.39 -21.38
N TYR A 648 7.38 6.73 -22.34
CA TYR A 648 8.62 7.44 -22.06
C TYR A 648 8.33 8.94 -21.92
N LYS A 649 9.32 9.83 -22.10
CA LYS A 649 9.10 11.28 -22.13
C LYS A 649 8.46 11.70 -23.46
N HIS A 650 7.29 12.34 -23.40
CA HIS A 650 6.58 12.85 -24.57
C HIS A 650 7.05 14.26 -24.96
N GLU A 651 6.81 14.65 -26.20
CA GLU A 651 7.22 15.95 -26.73
C GLU A 651 6.03 16.67 -27.36
N VAL A 652 5.76 17.89 -26.92
CA VAL A 652 4.70 18.73 -27.49
C VAL A 652 5.35 19.94 -28.14
N ILE A 653 5.17 20.06 -29.46
CA ILE A 653 5.74 21.13 -30.29
C ILE A 653 4.60 22.07 -30.68
N PRO A 654 4.56 23.29 -30.13
CA PRO A 654 3.57 24.29 -30.51
C PRO A 654 3.85 24.82 -31.91
N ILE A 655 2.82 24.86 -32.76
CA ILE A 655 2.89 25.45 -34.10
C ILE A 655 2.10 26.77 -34.16
N GLU A 656 2.53 27.69 -35.03
CA GLU A 656 1.99 29.07 -35.12
C GLU A 656 0.61 29.20 -35.77
#